data_AF-A0A562L5W2-F1
#
_entry.id   AF-A0A562L5W2-F1
#
_cell.length_a   1.000
_cell.length_b   1.000
_cell.length_c   1.000
_cell.angle_alpha   90.00
_cell.angle_beta   90.00
_cell.angle_gamma   90.00
#
_symmetry.space_group_name_H-M   'P 1'
#
loop_
_entity.id
_entity.type
_entity.pdbx_description
1 polymer ?
#
loop_
_entity_poly.entity_id
_entity_poly.type
_entity_poly.pdbx_seq_one_letter_code
_entity_poly.pdbx_strand_id
1 'polypeptide(L)'
;MNRNVKNAHRNKPRHHALASALALCLLACGHAWAGVACDTDAPGEGADGATAIGIQSVACGTDASAGGLQSTAFGALANASGGFSTALGLNAIASGDYATSVGHNSEAVGLRSTATGANAVASGADSTAYGHSSEASGAFSSASGQNSLASTDWSSAFGALSRATGAASTAIGGESEASGNHSTAVGGWFDADNDGVVDVGEFAQAQGDRGTAIGAGARVATNDGTAVGVQSRANGAFATAIGGRSSAGVGGTAIGYLSSASQANATANGFMSIAGGMNASAFGAGSFASTANSTAIGFEAQSAGAVSTALGAGSTASGMFAVALGANSVSSGQFSIAVGHDSIASGVSSTAVGQGAQATANETTALGNGTIATGLHSTALGYDSETLGENAVAIGHTSAANAFGAVALGTSAEAGGEASTAMGYDATASGDYAVALGENSSASGNQSVATGGSANASGSQSSAYGMGSRAQGELSTALGADSTAAGLNDTAIGGGAQVLADSSTALGALSSVTIGATNAVALGSGSIADQANTVSVGSAGNERRISNVADAVLVTDAVNLQQLEATLATANAYTDTAVATGGTAANAYTDNREAAIRDDMATGDAATLSSANAYTDSRVAELAGFAGQIGAFRDEVNERFAHQDKRISRIGAMGTAMAQMTASAAGIRRTNRLAIGTGMQAGHAALAVGYQRAVSDSATFTLGGAFSGNGEDTVGMGVGIGW
;
A
#
# COMPACT_ATOMS: atom_id res chain seq x y z
N MET A 1 2.63 49.05 -44.95
CA MET A 1 1.83 48.90 -46.17
C MET A 1 0.91 50.12 -46.32
N ASN A 2 0.91 50.72 -47.53
CA ASN A 2 0.02 51.72 -48.15
C ASN A 2 -0.94 52.55 -47.27
N ARG A 3 -0.82 53.89 -47.20
CA ARG A 3 -1.22 54.93 -48.20
C ARG A 3 -2.74 55.03 -48.49
N ASN A 4 -3.23 56.25 -48.23
CA ASN A 4 -4.33 57.00 -48.88
C ASN A 4 -5.79 56.80 -48.40
N VAL A 5 -6.32 57.83 -47.71
CA VAL A 5 -7.51 58.65 -48.10
C VAL A 5 -7.32 60.05 -47.46
N LYS A 6 -6.84 61.06 -48.21
CA LYS A 6 -7.57 62.14 -48.93
C LYS A 6 -8.39 63.13 -48.08
N ASN A 7 -7.77 64.30 -47.87
CA ASN A 7 -8.29 65.68 -47.95
C ASN A 7 -9.81 65.92 -47.91
N ALA A 8 -10.23 66.67 -46.88
CA ALA A 8 -11.36 67.59 -46.96
C ALA A 8 -10.86 69.03 -46.72
N HIS A 9 -11.22 69.90 -47.67
CA HIS A 9 -10.82 71.30 -47.76
C HIS A 9 -11.58 72.19 -46.76
N ARG A 10 -10.86 73.25 -46.34
CA ARG A 10 -11.33 74.63 -46.08
C ARG A 10 -12.31 74.86 -44.92
N ASN A 11 -11.80 75.46 -43.85
CA ASN A 11 -12.29 76.77 -43.36
C ASN A 11 -11.26 77.45 -42.44
N LYS A 12 -10.52 78.44 -42.97
CA LYS A 12 -10.21 79.70 -42.25
C LYS A 12 -11.42 80.62 -42.51
N PRO A 13 -11.86 81.50 -41.59
CA PRO A 13 -10.98 82.42 -40.83
C PRO A 13 -11.46 82.79 -39.40
N ARG A 14 -10.57 82.94 -38.41
CA ARG A 14 -10.85 83.74 -37.20
C ARG A 14 -9.60 84.46 -36.68
N HIS A 15 -9.01 85.32 -37.51
CA HIS A 15 -8.12 86.39 -37.04
C HIS A 15 -8.83 87.76 -36.99
N HIS A 16 -10.15 87.80 -37.17
CA HIS A 16 -10.92 89.05 -37.21
C HIS A 16 -11.66 89.41 -35.91
N ALA A 17 -11.73 88.52 -34.90
CA ALA A 17 -12.43 88.80 -33.64
C ALA A 17 -11.63 89.70 -32.69
N LEU A 18 -10.29 89.60 -32.66
CA LEU A 18 -9.45 90.49 -31.84
C LEU A 18 -9.39 91.92 -32.40
N ALA A 19 -9.41 92.09 -33.73
CA ALA A 19 -9.39 93.41 -34.36
C ALA A 19 -10.75 94.14 -34.29
N SER A 20 -11.87 93.41 -34.19
CA SER A 20 -13.20 94.01 -34.04
C SER A 20 -13.57 94.33 -32.59
N ALA A 21 -13.03 93.60 -31.60
CA ALA A 21 -13.15 93.98 -30.18
C ALA A 21 -12.33 95.23 -29.83
N LEU A 22 -11.15 95.41 -30.45
CA LEU A 22 -10.36 96.63 -30.30
C LEU A 22 -11.03 97.83 -31.00
N ALA A 23 -11.74 97.62 -32.11
CA ALA A 23 -12.46 98.67 -32.84
C ALA A 23 -13.79 99.08 -32.18
N LEU A 24 -14.44 98.22 -31.38
CA LEU A 24 -15.68 98.57 -30.68
C LEU A 24 -15.42 99.34 -29.37
N CYS A 25 -14.28 99.12 -28.71
CA CYS A 25 -13.85 99.97 -27.57
C CYS A 25 -13.45 101.38 -28.01
N LEU A 26 -13.01 101.57 -29.25
CA LEU A 26 -12.72 102.89 -29.83
C LEU A 26 -13.99 103.64 -30.27
N LEU A 27 -15.16 103.01 -30.31
CA LEU A 27 -16.46 103.65 -30.58
C LEU A 27 -17.21 104.08 -29.30
N ALA A 28 -16.70 103.72 -28.12
CA ALA A 28 -17.22 104.16 -26.81
C ALA A 28 -16.38 105.29 -26.18
N CYS A 29 -15.32 105.75 -26.85
CA CYS A 29 -14.78 107.07 -26.57
C CYS A 29 -15.84 108.08 -27.01
N GLY A 30 -16.46 108.73 -26.04
CA GLY A 30 -17.22 109.95 -26.28
C GLY A 30 -16.39 110.85 -27.19
N HIS A 31 -17.01 111.31 -28.27
CA HIS A 31 -16.39 112.23 -29.21
C HIS A 31 -15.91 113.43 -28.40
N ALA A 32 -14.59 113.62 -28.28
CA ALA A 32 -14.06 114.88 -27.79
C ALA A 32 -14.47 115.94 -28.81
N TRP A 33 -15.57 116.65 -28.53
CA TRP A 33 -16.02 117.75 -29.35
C TRP A 33 -14.95 118.84 -29.33
N ALA A 34 -14.64 119.42 -30.49
CA ALA A 34 -13.92 120.68 -30.53
C ALA A 34 -14.81 121.74 -29.85
N GLY A 35 -14.49 122.07 -28.58
CA GLY A 35 -15.30 122.92 -27.71
C GLY A 35 -15.40 122.48 -26.25
N VAL A 36 -14.89 121.30 -25.88
CA VAL A 36 -14.88 120.86 -24.46
C VAL A 36 -13.96 121.77 -23.63
N ALA A 37 -14.51 122.38 -22.58
CA ALA A 37 -13.74 123.17 -21.64
C ALA A 37 -12.87 122.28 -20.76
N CYS A 38 -11.60 122.66 -20.64
CA CYS A 38 -10.65 122.09 -19.71
C CYS A 38 -10.36 123.12 -18.63
N ASP A 39 -10.36 122.68 -17.38
CA ASP A 39 -9.84 123.44 -16.25
C ASP A 39 -8.43 122.92 -15.92
N THR A 40 -7.49 123.85 -15.82
CA THR A 40 -6.10 123.60 -15.49
C THR A 40 -5.66 124.61 -14.43
N ASP A 41 -5.67 124.18 -13.16
CA ASP A 41 -5.00 124.85 -12.04
C ASP A 41 -5.40 126.31 -11.69
N ALA A 42 -6.60 126.79 -12.04
CA ALA A 42 -7.06 128.11 -11.59
C ALA A 42 -8.55 128.12 -11.16
N PRO A 43 -8.89 128.55 -9.93
CA PRO A 43 -10.29 128.66 -9.52
C PRO A 43 -10.99 129.75 -10.34
N GLY A 44 -11.85 129.35 -11.29
CA GLY A 44 -12.83 130.24 -11.93
C GLY A 44 -12.90 130.27 -13.46
N GLU A 45 -12.24 129.37 -14.20
CA GLU A 45 -12.19 129.42 -15.68
C GLU A 45 -12.98 128.29 -16.40
N GLY A 46 -13.78 127.48 -15.69
CA GLY A 46 -14.52 126.38 -16.31
C GLY A 46 -15.86 126.79 -16.93
N ALA A 47 -15.98 126.77 -18.26
CA ALA A 47 -17.28 126.59 -18.92
C ALA A 47 -17.72 125.11 -18.76
N ASP A 48 -19.02 124.84 -18.67
CA ASP A 48 -19.61 123.48 -18.63
C ASP A 48 -19.31 122.59 -17.40
N GLY A 49 -18.92 123.18 -16.26
CA GLY A 49 -18.91 122.48 -14.95
C GLY A 49 -17.66 121.65 -14.60
N ALA A 50 -16.63 121.64 -15.47
CA ALA A 50 -15.34 121.02 -15.15
C ALA A 50 -14.64 121.75 -13.99
N THR A 51 -13.99 121.00 -13.08
CA THR A 51 -13.32 121.54 -11.89
C THR A 51 -11.96 120.87 -11.63
N ALA A 52 -10.89 121.67 -11.64
CA ALA A 52 -9.53 121.23 -11.30
C ALA A 52 -9.08 121.94 -10.00
N ILE A 53 -9.34 121.32 -8.84
CA ILE A 53 -9.06 121.91 -7.52
C ILE A 53 -7.71 121.45 -6.96
N GLY A 54 -7.23 120.28 -7.38
CA GLY A 54 -5.93 119.77 -6.99
C GLY A 54 -4.78 120.61 -7.59
N ILE A 55 -3.67 120.74 -6.87
CA ILE A 55 -2.47 121.38 -7.42
C ILE A 55 -1.92 120.51 -8.57
N GLN A 56 -1.61 121.09 -9.74
CA GLN A 56 -1.16 120.38 -10.94
C GLN A 56 -2.18 119.39 -11.50
N SER A 57 -3.47 119.70 -11.35
CA SER A 57 -4.56 118.85 -11.84
C SER A 57 -5.11 119.32 -13.18
N VAL A 58 -5.71 118.38 -13.92
CA VAL A 58 -6.35 118.64 -15.22
C VAL A 58 -7.72 117.98 -15.24
N ALA A 59 -8.78 118.77 -15.45
CA ALA A 59 -10.14 118.27 -15.62
C ALA A 59 -10.71 118.73 -16.96
N CYS A 60 -11.11 117.80 -17.84
CA CYS A 60 -11.64 118.11 -19.17
C CYS A 60 -12.90 117.30 -19.46
N GLY A 61 -14.05 117.97 -19.61
CA GLY A 61 -15.34 117.32 -19.82
C GLY A 61 -16.45 117.95 -18.98
N THR A 62 -17.71 117.83 -19.43
CA THR A 62 -18.85 118.35 -18.68
C THR A 62 -18.91 117.72 -17.29
N ASP A 63 -18.90 118.53 -16.24
CA ASP A 63 -18.88 118.09 -14.82
C ASP A 63 -17.72 117.13 -14.46
N ALA A 64 -16.58 117.20 -15.16
CA ALA A 64 -15.36 116.47 -14.77
C ALA A 64 -14.73 117.09 -13.51
N SER A 65 -14.17 116.29 -12.60
CA SER A 65 -13.55 116.74 -11.35
C SER A 65 -12.17 116.12 -11.17
N ALA A 66 -11.14 116.96 -11.03
CA ALA A 66 -9.78 116.55 -10.67
C ALA A 66 -9.43 117.23 -9.33
N GLY A 67 -9.67 116.51 -8.22
CA GLY A 67 -9.55 117.03 -6.86
C GLY A 67 -8.23 116.70 -6.16
N GLY A 68 -7.55 115.65 -6.60
CA GLY A 68 -6.28 115.22 -5.99
C GLY A 68 -5.06 115.99 -6.52
N LEU A 69 -3.99 116.07 -5.72
CA LEU A 69 -2.68 116.57 -6.17
C LEU A 69 -2.21 115.82 -7.43
N GLN A 70 -1.84 116.51 -8.51
CA GLN A 70 -1.40 115.89 -9.77
C GLN A 70 -2.40 114.89 -10.38
N SER A 71 -3.70 115.11 -10.16
CA SER A 71 -4.76 114.25 -10.70
C SER A 71 -5.18 114.65 -12.12
N THR A 72 -5.67 113.68 -12.90
CA THR A 72 -6.08 113.89 -14.29
C THR A 72 -7.46 113.28 -14.52
N ALA A 73 -8.47 114.08 -14.89
CA ALA A 73 -9.81 113.64 -15.23
C ALA A 73 -10.18 114.07 -16.67
N PHE A 74 -10.45 113.12 -17.56
CA PHE A 74 -10.92 113.38 -18.92
C PHE A 74 -12.18 112.58 -19.24
N GLY A 75 -13.24 113.27 -19.65
CA GLY A 75 -14.56 112.70 -19.94
C GLY A 75 -15.64 113.34 -19.08
N ALA A 76 -16.87 113.35 -19.59
CA ALA A 76 -18.01 113.85 -18.82
C ALA A 76 -18.16 113.06 -17.51
N LEU A 77 -18.40 113.75 -16.38
CA LEU A 77 -18.52 113.16 -15.04
C LEU A 77 -17.29 112.36 -14.56
N ALA A 78 -16.13 112.44 -15.24
CA ALA A 78 -14.92 111.77 -14.78
C ALA A 78 -14.44 112.41 -13.46
N ASN A 79 -14.12 111.60 -12.44
CA ASN A 79 -13.74 112.08 -11.12
C ASN A 79 -12.41 111.47 -10.65
N ALA A 80 -11.34 112.25 -10.66
CA ALA A 80 -10.01 111.90 -10.18
C ALA A 80 -9.74 112.60 -8.83
N SER A 81 -10.19 112.02 -7.71
CA SER A 81 -10.08 112.64 -6.38
C SER A 81 -8.86 112.20 -5.58
N GLY A 82 -8.21 111.09 -5.94
CA GLY A 82 -6.97 110.64 -5.28
C GLY A 82 -5.75 111.43 -5.76
N GLY A 83 -4.72 111.57 -4.93
CA GLY A 83 -3.44 112.16 -5.37
C GLY A 83 -2.77 111.30 -6.44
N PHE A 84 -2.25 111.90 -7.50
CA PHE A 84 -1.67 111.23 -8.68
C PHE A 84 -2.63 110.29 -9.42
N SER A 85 -3.94 110.45 -9.22
CA SER A 85 -4.95 109.60 -9.85
C SER A 85 -5.25 110.03 -11.29
N THR A 86 -5.68 109.08 -12.13
CA THR A 86 -6.04 109.32 -13.53
C THR A 86 -7.41 108.68 -13.81
N ALA A 87 -8.41 109.46 -14.20
CA ALA A 87 -9.74 109.01 -14.62
C ALA A 87 -9.99 109.40 -16.10
N LEU A 88 -10.16 108.42 -16.99
CA LEU A 88 -10.36 108.63 -18.43
C LEU A 88 -11.62 107.89 -18.92
N GLY A 89 -12.68 108.61 -19.26
CA GLY A 89 -13.93 108.05 -19.77
C GLY A 89 -15.17 108.71 -19.16
N LEU A 90 -16.35 108.43 -19.74
CA LEU A 90 -17.63 108.90 -19.19
C LEU A 90 -17.86 108.25 -17.83
N ASN A 91 -18.00 109.07 -16.78
CA ASN A 91 -18.21 108.63 -15.40
C ASN A 91 -17.13 107.66 -14.88
N ALA A 92 -15.88 107.83 -15.33
CA ALA A 92 -14.73 107.13 -14.77
C ALA A 92 -14.37 107.72 -13.39
N ILE A 93 -14.24 106.90 -12.36
CA ILE A 93 -13.90 107.32 -10.99
C ILE A 93 -12.52 106.78 -10.63
N ALA A 94 -11.60 107.65 -10.24
CA ALA A 94 -10.29 107.31 -9.69
C ALA A 94 -10.10 108.02 -8.34
N SER A 95 -10.52 107.38 -7.24
CA SER A 95 -10.53 108.01 -5.91
C SER A 95 -9.37 107.61 -5.00
N GLY A 96 -8.71 106.49 -5.30
CA GLY A 96 -7.51 106.09 -4.56
C GLY A 96 -6.27 106.88 -5.00
N ASP A 97 -5.32 107.09 -4.11
CA ASP A 97 -4.03 107.69 -4.48
C ASP A 97 -3.31 106.78 -5.49
N TYR A 98 -2.73 107.35 -6.54
CA TYR A 98 -2.13 106.66 -7.68
C TYR A 98 -3.09 105.71 -8.44
N ALA A 99 -4.41 105.87 -8.26
CA ALA A 99 -5.38 105.03 -8.95
C ALA A 99 -5.53 105.43 -10.42
N THR A 100 -5.70 104.45 -11.31
CA THR A 100 -5.94 104.68 -12.75
C THR A 100 -7.24 104.02 -13.16
N SER A 101 -8.22 104.81 -13.58
CA SER A 101 -9.53 104.37 -14.09
C SER A 101 -9.69 104.77 -15.54
N VAL A 102 -9.90 103.80 -16.44
CA VAL A 102 -10.02 104.04 -17.89
C VAL A 102 -11.20 103.26 -18.46
N GLY A 103 -12.28 103.95 -18.85
CA GLY A 103 -13.48 103.32 -19.40
C GLY A 103 -14.76 104.04 -19.01
N HIS A 104 -15.87 103.60 -19.60
CA HIS A 104 -17.21 104.06 -19.22
C HIS A 104 -17.61 103.43 -17.87
N ASN A 105 -17.98 104.24 -16.87
CA ASN A 105 -18.32 103.78 -15.52
C ASN A 105 -17.24 102.90 -14.86
N SER A 106 -15.96 103.08 -15.18
CA SER A 106 -14.89 102.36 -14.50
C SER A 106 -14.58 102.99 -13.14
N GLU A 107 -14.26 102.19 -12.13
CA GLU A 107 -13.99 102.65 -10.76
C GLU A 107 -12.66 102.10 -10.26
N ALA A 108 -11.67 102.96 -9.99
CA ALA A 108 -10.42 102.62 -9.34
C ALA A 108 -10.34 103.37 -8.00
N VAL A 109 -10.75 102.70 -6.92
CA VAL A 109 -10.93 103.35 -5.60
C VAL A 109 -9.87 102.95 -4.57
N GLY A 110 -9.16 101.83 -4.80
CA GLY A 110 -8.05 101.41 -3.93
C GLY A 110 -6.77 102.20 -4.16
N LEU A 111 -5.89 102.27 -3.15
CA LEU A 111 -4.54 102.83 -3.29
C LEU A 111 -3.76 102.07 -4.38
N ARG A 112 -3.15 102.77 -5.35
CA ARG A 112 -2.45 102.17 -6.51
C ARG A 112 -3.29 101.17 -7.32
N SER A 113 -4.62 101.30 -7.31
CA SER A 113 -5.51 100.43 -8.08
C SER A 113 -5.56 100.82 -9.56
N THR A 114 -5.82 99.86 -10.44
CA THR A 114 -5.99 100.12 -11.88
C THR A 114 -7.25 99.43 -12.39
N ALA A 115 -8.23 100.19 -12.87
CA ALA A 115 -9.42 99.69 -13.55
C ALA A 115 -9.40 100.13 -15.01
N THR A 116 -9.52 99.20 -15.96
CA THR A 116 -9.56 99.53 -17.39
C THR A 116 -10.56 98.64 -18.12
N GLY A 117 -11.59 99.26 -18.70
CA GLY A 117 -12.74 98.60 -19.32
C GLY A 117 -14.05 99.19 -18.83
N ALA A 118 -15.12 99.08 -19.63
CA ALA A 118 -16.43 99.59 -19.22
C ALA A 118 -16.96 98.82 -18.00
N ASN A 119 -17.40 99.54 -16.97
CA ASN A 119 -17.84 99.00 -15.68
C ASN A 119 -16.76 98.17 -14.94
N ALA A 120 -15.48 98.34 -15.25
CA ALA A 120 -14.40 97.68 -14.50
C ALA A 120 -14.25 98.31 -13.11
N VAL A 121 -14.10 97.50 -12.07
CA VAL A 121 -13.98 97.96 -10.67
C VAL A 121 -12.71 97.41 -10.04
N ALA A 122 -11.82 98.28 -9.59
CA ALA A 122 -10.62 97.96 -8.82
C ALA A 122 -10.68 98.67 -7.46
N SER A 123 -11.16 97.98 -6.42
CA SER A 123 -11.40 98.58 -5.10
C SER A 123 -10.39 98.18 -4.02
N GLY A 124 -9.66 97.08 -4.22
CA GLY A 124 -8.56 96.69 -3.35
C GLY A 124 -7.31 97.56 -3.54
N ALA A 125 -6.49 97.69 -2.49
CA ALA A 125 -5.17 98.30 -2.62
C ALA A 125 -4.28 97.45 -3.54
N ASP A 126 -3.53 98.09 -4.44
CA ASP A 126 -2.70 97.43 -5.45
C ASP A 126 -3.49 96.46 -6.36
N SER A 127 -4.81 96.63 -6.47
CA SER A 127 -5.65 95.74 -7.28
C SER A 127 -5.71 96.19 -8.75
N THR A 128 -5.92 95.24 -9.65
CA THR A 128 -5.96 95.50 -11.09
C THR A 128 -7.16 94.80 -11.74
N ALA A 129 -8.02 95.55 -12.41
CA ALA A 129 -9.19 95.06 -13.13
C ALA A 129 -9.11 95.45 -14.63
N TYR A 130 -8.96 94.47 -15.52
CA TYR A 130 -8.89 94.64 -16.97
C TYR A 130 -10.05 93.91 -17.67
N GLY A 131 -10.96 94.63 -18.32
CA GLY A 131 -12.05 94.04 -19.10
C GLY A 131 -13.41 94.67 -18.80
N HIS A 132 -14.41 94.35 -19.63
CA HIS A 132 -15.78 94.80 -19.38
C HIS A 132 -16.33 94.10 -18.13
N SER A 133 -16.78 94.87 -17.14
CA SER A 133 -17.33 94.37 -15.88
C SER A 133 -16.38 93.43 -15.10
N SER A 134 -15.06 93.61 -15.26
CA SER A 134 -14.09 92.91 -14.41
C SER A 134 -14.03 93.57 -13.04
N GLU A 135 -13.96 92.78 -11.96
CA GLU A 135 -13.92 93.28 -10.58
C GLU A 135 -12.72 92.70 -9.81
N ALA A 136 -11.89 93.58 -9.24
CA ALA A 136 -10.74 93.25 -8.39
C ALA A 136 -10.85 94.00 -7.04
N SER A 137 -11.46 93.35 -6.04
CA SER A 137 -11.80 93.98 -4.76
C SER A 137 -10.89 93.61 -3.58
N GLY A 138 -10.10 92.54 -3.69
CA GLY A 138 -9.08 92.20 -2.69
C GLY A 138 -7.79 93.01 -2.83
N ALA A 139 -7.01 93.15 -1.75
CA ALA A 139 -5.67 93.75 -1.85
C ALA A 139 -4.73 92.87 -2.69
N PHE A 140 -3.92 93.47 -3.56
CA PHE A 140 -3.07 92.77 -4.53
C PHE A 140 -3.83 91.81 -5.47
N SER A 141 -5.14 91.99 -5.63
CA SER A 141 -5.95 91.14 -6.51
C SER A 141 -5.82 91.55 -7.99
N SER A 142 -5.96 90.59 -8.90
CA SER A 142 -5.90 90.84 -10.34
C SER A 142 -7.05 90.13 -11.06
N ALA A 143 -7.95 90.89 -11.70
CA ALA A 143 -9.02 90.37 -12.52
C ALA A 143 -8.81 90.82 -13.97
N SER A 144 -8.69 89.89 -14.91
CA SER A 144 -8.50 90.19 -16.33
C SER A 144 -9.37 89.29 -17.20
N GLY A 145 -10.35 89.88 -17.88
CA GLY A 145 -11.36 89.19 -18.67
C GLY A 145 -12.72 89.85 -18.55
N GLN A 146 -13.61 89.56 -19.49
CA GLN A 146 -14.99 90.01 -19.38
C GLN A 146 -15.67 89.32 -18.18
N ASN A 147 -16.28 90.08 -17.27
CA ASN A 147 -16.94 89.56 -16.07
C ASN A 147 -16.04 88.69 -15.15
N SER A 148 -14.71 88.88 -15.19
CA SER A 148 -13.80 88.19 -14.26
C SER A 148 -13.89 88.80 -12.86
N LEU A 149 -13.81 87.98 -11.81
CA LEU A 149 -13.91 88.41 -10.41
C LEU A 149 -12.73 87.91 -9.58
N ALA A 150 -12.00 88.83 -8.95
CA ALA A 150 -10.96 88.56 -7.96
C ALA A 150 -11.31 89.29 -6.65
N SER A 151 -11.94 88.62 -5.69
CA SER A 151 -12.65 89.28 -4.59
C SER A 151 -11.93 89.33 -3.25
N THR A 152 -10.80 88.64 -3.12
CA THR A 152 -10.06 88.52 -1.85
C THR A 152 -8.57 88.78 -2.03
N ASP A 153 -7.86 89.01 -0.93
CA ASP A 153 -6.46 89.39 -0.99
C ASP A 153 -5.62 88.34 -1.74
N TRP A 154 -4.74 88.81 -2.62
CA TRP A 154 -3.87 87.99 -3.48
C TRP A 154 -4.61 87.08 -4.47
N SER A 155 -5.91 87.26 -4.67
CA SER A 155 -6.67 86.49 -5.65
C SER A 155 -6.37 86.93 -7.09
N SER A 156 -6.33 85.97 -8.02
CA SER A 156 -6.00 86.21 -9.43
C SER A 156 -6.98 85.49 -10.35
N ALA A 157 -7.78 86.24 -11.12
CA ALA A 157 -8.76 85.73 -12.07
C ALA A 157 -8.39 86.16 -13.50
N PHE A 158 -8.00 85.21 -14.35
CA PHE A 158 -7.59 85.45 -15.74
C PHE A 158 -8.45 84.64 -16.72
N GLY A 159 -9.35 85.29 -17.45
CA GLY A 159 -10.28 84.65 -18.38
C GLY A 159 -11.69 85.22 -18.25
N ALA A 160 -12.49 85.12 -19.31
CA ALA A 160 -13.89 85.55 -19.26
C ALA A 160 -14.67 84.71 -18.24
N LEU A 161 -15.43 85.37 -17.36
CA LEU A 161 -16.22 84.74 -16.30
C LEU A 161 -15.39 83.91 -15.29
N SER A 162 -14.06 84.10 -15.25
CA SER A 162 -13.20 83.46 -14.24
C SER A 162 -13.43 84.07 -12.86
N ARG A 163 -13.42 83.23 -11.82
CA ARG A 163 -13.76 83.63 -10.44
C ARG A 163 -12.70 83.12 -9.46
N ALA A 164 -11.93 84.03 -8.89
CA ALA A 164 -10.99 83.78 -7.80
C ALA A 164 -11.52 84.44 -6.52
N THR A 165 -12.21 83.66 -5.68
CA THR A 165 -12.90 84.17 -4.48
C THR A 165 -12.24 83.73 -3.17
N GLY A 166 -11.38 82.72 -3.19
CA GLY A 166 -10.58 82.33 -2.03
C GLY A 166 -9.34 83.21 -1.86
N ALA A 167 -8.89 83.44 -0.62
CA ALA A 167 -7.67 84.23 -0.37
C ALA A 167 -6.46 83.54 -1.02
N ALA A 168 -5.59 84.30 -1.71
CA ALA A 168 -4.48 83.77 -2.50
C ALA A 168 -4.88 82.70 -3.54
N SER A 169 -6.12 82.73 -4.03
CA SER A 169 -6.59 81.81 -5.07
C SER A 169 -6.21 82.25 -6.47
N THR A 170 -6.05 81.31 -7.39
CA THR A 170 -5.76 81.59 -8.80
C THR A 170 -6.73 80.84 -9.69
N ALA A 171 -7.51 81.56 -10.50
CA ALA A 171 -8.43 81.04 -11.51
C ALA A 171 -7.94 81.48 -12.90
N ILE A 172 -7.62 80.53 -13.78
CA ILE A 172 -7.14 80.79 -15.14
C ILE A 172 -7.96 79.96 -16.14
N GLY A 173 -8.59 80.64 -17.10
CA GLY A 173 -9.44 80.04 -18.14
C GLY A 173 -10.87 80.57 -18.08
N GLY A 174 -11.63 80.37 -19.17
CA GLY A 174 -13.02 80.80 -19.20
C GLY A 174 -13.85 79.99 -18.20
N GLU A 175 -14.67 80.65 -17.38
CA GLU A 175 -15.54 80.04 -16.35
C GLU A 175 -14.81 79.30 -15.21
N SER A 176 -13.48 79.33 -15.14
CA SER A 176 -12.74 78.66 -14.06
C SER A 176 -13.05 79.27 -12.69
N GLU A 177 -13.21 78.45 -11.66
CA GLU A 177 -13.53 78.90 -10.30
C GLU A 177 -12.52 78.36 -9.28
N ALA A 178 -11.89 79.27 -8.55
CA ALA A 178 -11.00 79.00 -7.42
C ALA A 178 -11.57 79.68 -6.16
N SER A 179 -12.32 78.94 -5.36
CA SER A 179 -13.03 79.46 -4.17
C SER A 179 -12.42 79.04 -2.84
N GLY A 180 -11.58 78.00 -2.82
CA GLY A 180 -10.77 77.65 -1.64
C GLY A 180 -9.61 78.62 -1.42
N ASN A 181 -9.16 78.78 -0.18
CA ASN A 181 -7.97 79.58 0.12
C ASN A 181 -6.71 78.87 -0.41
N HIS A 182 -5.79 79.60 -1.04
CA HIS A 182 -4.60 79.06 -1.70
C HIS A 182 -4.93 78.02 -2.79
N SER A 183 -6.14 78.07 -3.35
CA SER A 183 -6.57 77.15 -4.40
C SER A 183 -6.12 77.61 -5.79
N THR A 184 -5.96 76.67 -6.70
CA THR A 184 -5.59 76.94 -8.10
C THR A 184 -6.53 76.17 -9.02
N ALA A 185 -7.28 76.89 -9.85
CA ALA A 185 -8.11 76.35 -10.92
C ALA A 185 -7.57 76.82 -12.27
N VAL A 186 -7.14 75.88 -13.12
CA VAL A 186 -6.62 76.20 -14.46
C VAL A 186 -7.33 75.33 -15.49
N GLY A 187 -8.16 75.93 -16.34
CA GLY A 187 -8.91 75.21 -17.37
C GLY A 187 -10.15 75.96 -17.82
N GLY A 188 -10.73 75.54 -18.94
CA GLY A 188 -12.03 76.04 -19.38
C GLY A 188 -13.17 75.13 -18.92
N TRP A 189 -14.23 75.12 -19.72
CA TRP A 189 -15.35 74.22 -19.58
C TRP A 189 -15.33 73.08 -20.62
N PHE A 190 -15.99 71.98 -20.30
CA PHE A 190 -16.23 70.82 -21.14
C PHE A 190 -17.73 70.56 -21.16
N ASP A 191 -18.32 70.76 -22.33
CA ASP A 191 -19.73 70.47 -22.64
C ASP A 191 -19.96 68.94 -22.58
N ALA A 192 -20.53 68.47 -21.48
CA ALA A 192 -20.62 67.05 -21.14
C ALA A 192 -21.86 66.36 -21.71
N ASP A 193 -22.95 67.10 -21.88
CA ASP A 193 -24.21 66.63 -22.43
C ASP A 193 -24.49 67.16 -23.85
N ASN A 194 -23.59 67.98 -24.39
CA ASN A 194 -23.65 68.55 -25.73
C ASN A 194 -24.80 69.55 -25.95
N ASP A 195 -25.26 70.22 -24.90
CA ASP A 195 -26.29 71.25 -24.99
C ASP A 195 -25.74 72.67 -25.27
N GLY A 196 -24.42 72.85 -25.09
CA GLY A 196 -23.72 74.12 -25.31
C GLY A 196 -23.93 75.16 -24.20
N VAL A 197 -24.50 74.75 -23.07
CA VAL A 197 -24.63 75.51 -21.83
C VAL A 197 -23.51 75.08 -20.89
N VAL A 198 -23.06 75.97 -20.01
CA VAL A 198 -22.09 75.62 -18.97
C VAL A 198 -22.85 75.13 -17.75
N ASP A 199 -22.72 73.85 -17.45
CA ASP A 199 -23.32 73.22 -16.29
C ASP A 199 -22.37 73.09 -15.09
N VAL A 200 -22.96 72.80 -13.93
CA VAL A 200 -22.20 72.50 -12.72
C VAL A 200 -21.34 71.25 -12.93
N GLY A 201 -20.02 71.41 -12.80
CA GLY A 201 -19.05 70.33 -12.95
C GLY A 201 -18.45 70.23 -14.36
N GLU A 202 -18.78 71.16 -15.25
CA GLU A 202 -18.19 71.25 -16.58
C GLU A 202 -16.95 72.13 -16.66
N PHE A 203 -16.77 73.06 -15.72
CA PHE A 203 -15.61 73.95 -15.64
C PHE A 203 -14.60 73.52 -14.58
N ALA A 204 -13.37 74.05 -14.68
CA ALA A 204 -12.34 73.82 -13.68
C ALA A 204 -12.74 74.45 -12.33
N GLN A 205 -12.81 73.64 -11.27
CA GLN A 205 -13.32 74.04 -9.96
C GLN A 205 -12.38 73.61 -8.83
N ALA A 206 -11.81 74.56 -8.11
CA ALA A 206 -11.02 74.32 -6.90
C ALA A 206 -11.72 74.94 -5.67
N GLN A 207 -12.63 74.18 -5.06
CA GLN A 207 -13.47 74.64 -3.93
C GLN A 207 -12.80 74.43 -2.57
N GLY A 208 -11.95 73.41 -2.46
CA GLY A 208 -11.21 73.13 -1.22
C GLY A 208 -9.99 74.03 -1.03
N ASP A 209 -9.67 74.32 0.24
CA ASP A 209 -8.44 75.03 0.60
C ASP A 209 -7.21 74.23 0.12
N ARG A 210 -6.22 74.93 -0.44
CA ARG A 210 -5.00 74.34 -1.06
C ARG A 210 -5.32 73.33 -2.18
N GLY A 211 -6.51 73.41 -2.76
CA GLY A 211 -6.93 72.54 -3.87
C GLY A 211 -6.31 72.96 -5.19
N THR A 212 -5.87 71.98 -6.00
CA THR A 212 -5.34 72.22 -7.36
C THR A 212 -6.19 71.48 -8.39
N ALA A 213 -6.96 72.20 -9.20
CA ALA A 213 -7.77 71.67 -10.29
C ALA A 213 -7.21 72.15 -11.64
N ILE A 214 -6.72 71.24 -12.48
CA ILE A 214 -6.12 71.56 -13.78
C ILE A 214 -6.77 70.72 -14.88
N GLY A 215 -7.45 71.36 -15.84
CA GLY A 215 -8.17 70.72 -16.94
C GLY A 215 -9.64 71.12 -17.00
N ALA A 216 -10.25 71.00 -18.18
CA ALA A 216 -11.68 71.30 -18.36
C ALA A 216 -12.54 70.33 -17.53
N GLY A 217 -13.42 70.87 -16.69
CA GLY A 217 -14.25 70.08 -15.75
C GLY A 217 -13.47 69.40 -14.62
N ALA A 218 -12.19 69.70 -14.42
CA ALA A 218 -11.43 69.18 -13.29
C ALA A 218 -11.98 69.75 -11.99
N ARG A 219 -12.20 68.92 -10.97
CA ARG A 219 -12.83 69.35 -9.71
C ARG A 219 -12.09 68.87 -8.47
N VAL A 220 -11.83 69.80 -7.56
CA VAL A 220 -11.40 69.55 -6.19
C VAL A 220 -12.51 70.05 -5.25
N ALA A 221 -13.21 69.12 -4.61
CA ALA A 221 -14.38 69.44 -3.78
C ALA A 221 -14.02 69.81 -2.32
N THR A 222 -12.86 69.34 -1.84
CA THR A 222 -12.44 69.45 -0.43
C THR A 222 -10.95 69.76 -0.32
N ASN A 223 -10.50 70.06 0.89
CA ASN A 223 -9.15 70.57 1.15
C ASN A 223 -8.04 69.60 0.72
N ASP A 224 -6.89 70.18 0.32
CA ASP A 224 -5.66 69.47 -0.02
C ASP A 224 -5.81 68.46 -1.18
N GLY A 225 -6.84 68.62 -2.02
CA GLY A 225 -7.06 67.77 -3.18
C GLY A 225 -6.30 68.22 -4.42
N THR A 226 -5.88 67.27 -5.25
CA THR A 226 -5.26 67.52 -6.56
C THR A 226 -6.05 66.79 -7.63
N ALA A 227 -6.58 67.51 -8.61
CA ALA A 227 -7.28 66.98 -9.77
C ALA A 227 -6.62 67.50 -11.05
N VAL A 228 -6.03 66.62 -11.86
CA VAL A 228 -5.35 66.98 -13.11
C VAL A 228 -5.86 66.11 -14.26
N GLY A 229 -6.51 66.73 -15.24
CA GLY A 229 -7.08 66.05 -16.40
C GLY A 229 -8.52 66.47 -16.66
N VAL A 230 -9.01 66.25 -17.88
CA VAL A 230 -10.40 66.57 -18.23
C VAL A 230 -11.35 65.72 -17.38
N GLN A 231 -12.28 66.37 -16.66
CA GLN A 231 -13.23 65.72 -15.75
C GLN A 231 -12.59 64.87 -14.63
N SER A 232 -11.33 65.10 -14.25
CA SER A 232 -10.73 64.46 -13.06
C SER A 232 -11.36 65.00 -11.78
N ARG A 233 -11.62 64.15 -10.78
CA ARG A 233 -12.33 64.51 -9.54
C ARG A 233 -11.59 64.06 -8.28
N ALA A 234 -11.14 65.04 -7.49
CA ALA A 234 -10.68 64.84 -6.12
C ALA A 234 -11.85 65.18 -5.17
N ASN A 235 -12.61 64.15 -4.79
CA ASN A 235 -13.87 64.30 -4.03
C ASN A 235 -13.67 64.30 -2.50
N GLY A 236 -12.53 63.81 -2.02
CA GLY A 236 -12.21 63.74 -0.58
C GLY A 236 -10.96 64.52 -0.21
N ALA A 237 -10.79 64.78 1.08
CA ALA A 237 -9.62 65.51 1.58
C ALA A 237 -8.34 64.73 1.26
N PHE A 238 -7.26 65.40 0.87
CA PHE A 238 -6.00 64.78 0.45
C PHE A 238 -6.11 63.84 -0.76
N ALA A 239 -7.19 63.92 -1.53
CA ALA A 239 -7.39 63.08 -2.72
C ALA A 239 -6.51 63.53 -3.90
N THR A 240 -5.89 62.57 -4.59
CA THR A 240 -5.12 62.84 -5.82
C THR A 240 -5.76 62.09 -6.99
N ALA A 241 -6.30 62.82 -7.96
CA ALA A 241 -6.90 62.29 -9.19
C ALA A 241 -6.15 62.85 -10.41
N ILE A 242 -5.37 62.02 -11.09
CA ILE A 242 -4.55 62.42 -12.24
C ILE A 242 -4.91 61.54 -13.44
N GLY A 243 -5.35 62.15 -14.54
CA GLY A 243 -5.83 61.48 -15.74
C GLY A 243 -7.29 61.80 -16.03
N GLY A 244 -7.67 61.74 -17.31
CA GLY A 244 -9.03 62.08 -17.72
C GLY A 244 -10.07 61.18 -17.06
N ARG A 245 -11.12 61.78 -16.49
CA ARG A 245 -12.20 61.08 -15.77
C ARG A 245 -11.73 60.21 -14.60
N SER A 246 -10.53 60.46 -14.05
CA SER A 246 -10.10 59.83 -12.81
C SER A 246 -10.92 60.33 -11.61
N SER A 247 -11.09 59.50 -10.59
CA SER A 247 -11.85 59.86 -9.38
C SER A 247 -11.21 59.31 -8.12
N ALA A 248 -10.96 60.17 -7.14
CA ALA A 248 -10.36 59.81 -5.85
C ALA A 248 -11.21 60.30 -4.67
N GLY A 249 -11.44 59.41 -3.70
CA GLY A 249 -12.04 59.68 -2.39
C GLY A 249 -11.02 60.16 -1.36
N VAL A 250 -11.39 60.17 -0.07
CA VAL A 250 -10.55 60.72 1.04
C VAL A 250 -9.20 60.00 1.13
N GLY A 251 -8.09 60.74 1.02
CA GLY A 251 -6.73 60.17 1.00
C GLY A 251 -6.47 59.21 -0.17
N GLY A 252 -7.40 59.14 -1.13
CA GLY A 252 -7.33 58.22 -2.25
C GLY A 252 -6.40 58.75 -3.34
N THR A 253 -5.77 57.84 -4.07
CA THR A 253 -4.92 58.16 -5.21
C THR A 253 -5.43 57.42 -6.45
N ALA A 254 -5.90 58.14 -7.46
CA ALA A 254 -6.33 57.62 -8.74
C ALA A 254 -5.47 58.21 -9.86
N ILE A 255 -4.63 57.40 -10.50
CA ILE A 255 -3.72 57.83 -11.58
C ILE A 255 -3.98 56.98 -12.82
N GLY A 256 -4.42 57.60 -13.91
CA GLY A 256 -4.79 56.95 -15.16
C GLY A 256 -6.11 57.47 -15.73
N TYR A 257 -6.37 57.20 -17.01
CA TYR A 257 -7.67 57.51 -17.60
C TYR A 257 -8.71 56.54 -17.04
N LEU A 258 -9.85 57.05 -16.56
CA LEU A 258 -10.92 56.29 -15.89
C LEU A 258 -10.48 55.51 -14.63
N SER A 259 -9.36 55.87 -14.00
CA SER A 259 -8.99 55.23 -12.72
C SER A 259 -9.91 55.69 -11.60
N SER A 260 -10.27 54.80 -10.68
CA SER A 260 -11.20 55.09 -9.59
C SER A 260 -10.70 54.53 -8.26
N ALA A 261 -10.37 55.43 -7.32
CA ALA A 261 -10.08 55.12 -5.93
C ALA A 261 -11.23 55.66 -5.06
N SER A 262 -12.35 54.92 -4.98
CA SER A 262 -13.62 55.47 -4.49
C SER A 262 -13.69 55.66 -2.98
N GLN A 263 -12.97 54.83 -2.21
CA GLN A 263 -13.03 54.80 -0.75
C GLN A 263 -11.78 55.40 -0.10
N ALA A 264 -11.80 55.48 1.23
CA ALA A 264 -10.70 56.06 2.00
C ALA A 264 -9.39 55.29 1.81
N ASN A 265 -8.29 56.02 1.57
CA ASN A 265 -6.93 55.50 1.35
C ASN A 265 -6.81 54.48 0.20
N ALA A 266 -7.78 54.43 -0.71
CA ALA A 266 -7.74 53.56 -1.86
C ALA A 266 -6.71 54.07 -2.88
N THR A 267 -6.02 53.17 -3.57
CA THR A 267 -4.97 53.52 -4.54
C THR A 267 -5.21 52.77 -5.85
N ALA A 268 -5.57 53.49 -6.92
CA ALA A 268 -5.82 52.96 -8.25
C ALA A 268 -4.84 53.59 -9.26
N ASN A 269 -3.93 52.80 -9.84
CA ASN A 269 -2.93 53.24 -10.80
C ASN A 269 -2.99 52.40 -12.08
N GLY A 270 -3.41 53.01 -13.20
CA GLY A 270 -3.58 52.33 -14.48
C GLY A 270 -4.79 52.83 -15.26
N PHE A 271 -4.84 52.53 -16.56
CA PHE A 271 -6.03 52.77 -17.38
C PHE A 271 -7.18 51.89 -16.86
N MET A 272 -8.31 52.50 -16.50
CA MET A 272 -9.49 51.81 -15.93
C MET A 272 -9.20 50.95 -14.69
N SER A 273 -8.16 51.27 -13.90
CA SER A 273 -7.94 50.59 -12.61
C SER A 273 -8.97 51.04 -11.58
N ILE A 274 -9.46 50.12 -10.76
CA ILE A 274 -10.49 50.40 -9.75
C ILE A 274 -10.05 49.83 -8.41
N ALA A 275 -9.85 50.72 -7.45
CA ALA A 275 -9.72 50.42 -6.03
C ALA A 275 -11.04 50.83 -5.34
N GLY A 276 -11.96 49.88 -5.26
CA GLY A 276 -13.33 50.07 -4.80
C GLY A 276 -13.51 50.01 -3.28
N GLY A 277 -12.58 49.34 -2.57
CA GLY A 277 -12.63 49.18 -1.12
C GLY A 277 -11.76 50.15 -0.33
N MET A 278 -12.01 50.27 0.98
CA MET A 278 -11.13 51.03 1.89
C MET A 278 -9.73 50.38 1.94
N ASN A 279 -8.67 51.19 1.87
CA ASN A 279 -7.27 50.73 1.78
C ASN A 279 -7.00 49.75 0.61
N ALA A 280 -7.89 49.68 -0.39
CA ALA A 280 -7.71 48.79 -1.54
C ALA A 280 -6.61 49.33 -2.47
N SER A 281 -5.87 48.44 -3.10
CA SER A 281 -4.75 48.77 -3.98
C SER A 281 -4.92 48.09 -5.33
N ALA A 282 -5.06 48.85 -6.41
CA ALA A 282 -5.19 48.36 -7.78
C ALA A 282 -4.08 48.97 -8.66
N PHE A 283 -3.19 48.15 -9.19
CA PHE A 283 -2.08 48.56 -10.05
C PHE A 283 -2.09 47.77 -11.36
N GLY A 284 -2.14 48.46 -12.50
CA GLY A 284 -2.21 47.86 -13.83
C GLY A 284 -3.53 48.18 -14.53
N ALA A 285 -3.52 48.12 -15.86
CA ALA A 285 -4.70 48.43 -16.65
C ALA A 285 -5.80 47.39 -16.39
N GLY A 286 -7.02 47.87 -16.12
CA GLY A 286 -8.17 47.02 -15.77
C GLY A 286 -8.06 46.26 -14.44
N SER A 287 -7.05 46.55 -13.61
CA SER A 287 -6.94 45.93 -12.27
C SER A 287 -8.11 46.34 -11.37
N PHE A 288 -8.65 45.39 -10.61
CA PHE A 288 -9.89 45.54 -9.85
C PHE A 288 -9.74 45.00 -8.41
N ALA A 289 -9.60 45.91 -7.44
CA ALA A 289 -9.54 45.61 -6.00
C ALA A 289 -10.82 46.12 -5.33
N SER A 290 -11.82 45.26 -5.16
CA SER A 290 -13.22 45.71 -4.92
C SER A 290 -13.61 45.86 -3.46
N THR A 291 -12.90 45.19 -2.55
CA THR A 291 -13.25 45.10 -1.13
C THR A 291 -12.15 45.63 -0.23
N ALA A 292 -12.43 45.78 1.07
CA ALA A 292 -11.50 46.39 2.01
C ALA A 292 -10.18 45.59 2.13
N ASN A 293 -9.06 46.31 2.15
CA ASN A 293 -7.70 45.77 2.23
C ASN A 293 -7.36 44.77 1.11
N SER A 294 -8.06 44.81 -0.02
CA SER A 294 -7.76 43.97 -1.18
C SER A 294 -6.62 44.57 -2.02
N THR A 295 -5.80 43.72 -2.64
CA THR A 295 -4.67 44.16 -3.48
C THR A 295 -4.69 43.44 -4.82
N ALA A 296 -4.87 44.16 -5.91
CA ALA A 296 -4.80 43.67 -7.28
C ALA A 296 -3.63 44.31 -8.03
N ILE A 297 -2.68 43.52 -8.53
CA ILE A 297 -1.50 44.00 -9.27
C ILE A 297 -1.33 43.17 -10.54
N GLY A 298 -1.48 43.80 -11.70
CA GLY A 298 -1.37 43.17 -13.02
C GLY A 298 -2.42 43.67 -14.00
N PHE A 299 -2.22 43.41 -15.29
CA PHE A 299 -3.27 43.63 -16.29
C PHE A 299 -4.46 42.73 -15.95
N GLU A 300 -5.64 43.33 -15.76
CA GLU A 300 -6.88 42.62 -15.41
C GLU A 300 -6.80 41.73 -14.16
N ALA A 301 -5.89 42.02 -13.22
CA ALA A 301 -5.85 41.34 -11.92
C ALA A 301 -7.11 41.68 -11.11
N GLN A 302 -7.74 40.69 -10.49
CA GLN A 302 -9.01 40.82 -9.77
C GLN A 302 -8.86 40.33 -8.33
N SER A 303 -8.92 41.26 -7.37
CA SER A 303 -8.94 40.98 -5.94
C SER A 303 -10.32 41.34 -5.41
N ALA A 304 -11.23 40.36 -5.44
CA ALA A 304 -12.64 40.55 -5.09
C ALA A 304 -12.95 40.21 -3.62
N GLY A 305 -12.19 39.31 -3.00
CA GLY A 305 -12.37 38.94 -1.59
C GLY A 305 -11.80 39.98 -0.61
N ALA A 306 -12.41 40.14 0.56
CA ALA A 306 -11.86 41.04 1.58
C ALA A 306 -10.50 40.55 2.07
N VAL A 307 -9.54 41.45 2.25
CA VAL A 307 -8.14 41.12 2.62
C VAL A 307 -7.48 40.13 1.63
N SER A 308 -7.95 40.07 0.38
CA SER A 308 -7.37 39.20 -0.64
C SER A 308 -6.21 39.87 -1.37
N THR A 309 -5.38 39.07 -2.03
CA THR A 309 -4.27 39.55 -2.87
C THR A 309 -4.25 38.79 -4.19
N ALA A 310 -4.35 39.51 -5.31
CA ALA A 310 -4.19 39.00 -6.66
C ALA A 310 -2.98 39.69 -7.33
N LEU A 311 -1.94 38.92 -7.67
CA LEU A 311 -0.70 39.42 -8.29
C LEU A 311 -0.36 38.60 -9.54
N GLY A 312 -0.47 39.20 -10.71
CA GLY A 312 -0.29 38.55 -12.02
C GLY A 312 -1.31 39.03 -13.04
N ALA A 313 -1.01 38.90 -14.34
CA ALA A 313 -1.99 39.21 -15.38
C ALA A 313 -3.17 38.22 -15.32
N GLY A 314 -4.40 38.71 -15.24
CA GLY A 314 -5.61 37.89 -15.12
C GLY A 314 -5.73 37.07 -13.84
N SER A 315 -4.88 37.30 -12.82
CA SER A 315 -5.00 36.59 -11.54
C SER A 315 -6.29 36.99 -10.83
N THR A 316 -6.94 36.03 -10.17
CA THR A 316 -8.25 36.22 -9.53
C THR A 316 -8.23 35.68 -8.10
N ALA A 317 -8.34 36.56 -7.11
CA ALA A 317 -8.52 36.22 -5.70
C ALA A 317 -9.93 36.64 -5.24
N SER A 318 -10.89 35.73 -5.27
CA SER A 318 -12.29 36.01 -4.93
C SER A 318 -12.70 35.57 -3.53
N GLY A 319 -11.96 34.65 -2.92
CA GLY A 319 -12.17 34.25 -1.52
C GLY A 319 -11.70 35.31 -0.53
N MET A 320 -12.35 35.39 0.64
CA MET A 320 -11.84 36.23 1.74
C MET A 320 -10.50 35.66 2.24
N PHE A 321 -9.50 36.53 2.46
CA PHE A 321 -8.10 36.16 2.73
C PHE A 321 -7.43 35.32 1.64
N ALA A 322 -8.01 35.24 0.44
CA ALA A 322 -7.43 34.47 -0.66
C ALA A 322 -6.17 35.13 -1.22
N VAL A 323 -5.19 34.32 -1.61
CA VAL A 323 -3.97 34.77 -2.27
C VAL A 323 -3.89 34.08 -3.64
N ALA A 324 -3.83 34.85 -4.73
CA ALA A 324 -3.61 34.39 -6.09
C ALA A 324 -2.33 35.05 -6.64
N LEU A 325 -1.28 34.26 -6.90
CA LEU A 325 0.02 34.72 -7.37
C LEU A 325 0.42 33.98 -8.65
N GLY A 326 0.57 34.68 -9.76
CA GLY A 326 0.88 34.11 -11.08
C GLY A 326 -0.20 34.47 -12.10
N ALA A 327 0.16 34.48 -13.39
CA ALA A 327 -0.81 34.81 -14.43
C ALA A 327 -1.92 33.74 -14.48
N ASN A 328 -3.17 34.21 -14.59
CA ASN A 328 -4.38 33.38 -14.57
C ASN A 328 -4.52 32.47 -13.33
N SER A 329 -3.80 32.71 -12.23
CA SER A 329 -4.04 31.98 -10.98
C SER A 329 -5.41 32.33 -10.41
N VAL A 330 -6.13 31.33 -9.88
CA VAL A 330 -7.48 31.49 -9.33
C VAL A 330 -7.51 30.98 -7.89
N SER A 331 -7.77 31.87 -6.96
CA SER A 331 -7.90 31.60 -5.52
C SER A 331 -9.30 32.01 -5.06
N SER A 332 -10.25 31.08 -5.11
CA SER A 332 -11.67 31.36 -4.89
C SER A 332 -12.21 30.87 -3.56
N GLY A 333 -11.51 29.94 -2.90
CA GLY A 333 -11.87 29.49 -1.55
C GLY A 333 -11.52 30.52 -0.48
N GLN A 334 -12.26 30.54 0.63
CA GLN A 334 -11.86 31.34 1.79
C GLN A 334 -10.53 30.81 2.35
N PHE A 335 -9.59 31.69 2.73
CA PHE A 335 -8.24 31.33 3.18
C PHE A 335 -7.41 30.51 2.17
N SER A 336 -7.81 30.50 0.89
CA SER A 336 -7.13 29.70 -0.13
C SER A 336 -5.87 30.39 -0.66
N ILE A 337 -4.92 29.60 -1.13
CA ILE A 337 -3.64 30.06 -1.67
C ILE A 337 -3.41 29.39 -3.02
N ALA A 338 -3.38 30.15 -4.11
CA ALA A 338 -3.01 29.70 -5.45
C ALA A 338 -1.73 30.41 -5.89
N VAL A 339 -0.66 29.66 -6.15
CA VAL A 339 0.65 30.21 -6.58
C VAL A 339 1.16 29.45 -7.80
N GLY A 340 1.26 30.10 -8.95
CA GLY A 340 1.66 29.49 -10.22
C GLY A 340 0.85 30.02 -11.41
N HIS A 341 1.33 29.78 -12.63
CA HIS A 341 0.51 30.04 -13.83
C HIS A 341 -0.64 29.01 -13.89
N ASP A 342 -1.87 29.46 -14.10
CA ASP A 342 -3.08 28.63 -14.10
C ASP A 342 -3.28 27.77 -12.84
N SER A 343 -2.70 28.12 -11.68
CA SER A 343 -2.99 27.40 -10.43
C SER A 343 -4.40 27.72 -9.95
N ILE A 344 -5.11 26.72 -9.41
CA ILE A 344 -6.50 26.84 -8.96
C ILE A 344 -6.61 26.33 -7.52
N ALA A 345 -6.94 27.21 -6.58
CA ALA A 345 -7.30 26.89 -5.20
C ALA A 345 -8.75 27.31 -4.95
N SER A 346 -9.70 26.38 -5.13
CA SER A 346 -11.14 26.69 -5.01
C SER A 346 -11.78 26.21 -3.71
N GLY A 347 -11.14 25.27 -3.01
CA GLY A 347 -11.62 24.80 -1.71
C GLY A 347 -11.36 25.79 -0.58
N VAL A 348 -12.18 25.77 0.46
CA VAL A 348 -11.92 26.52 1.70
C VAL A 348 -10.63 26.00 2.34
N SER A 349 -9.74 26.91 2.76
CA SER A 349 -8.42 26.59 3.33
C SER A 349 -7.55 25.69 2.43
N SER A 350 -7.76 25.74 1.11
CA SER A 350 -6.97 24.96 0.14
C SER A 350 -5.68 25.66 -0.25
N THR A 351 -4.65 24.88 -0.60
CA THR A 351 -3.36 25.39 -1.06
C THR A 351 -2.98 24.71 -2.37
N ALA A 352 -2.85 25.47 -3.46
CA ALA A 352 -2.37 25.04 -4.76
C ALA A 352 -1.10 25.80 -5.14
N VAL A 353 0.04 25.12 -5.25
CA VAL A 353 1.34 25.75 -5.55
C VAL A 353 2.05 24.98 -6.66
N GLY A 354 2.21 25.60 -7.82
CA GLY A 354 2.78 25.02 -9.03
C GLY A 354 2.00 25.45 -10.28
N GLN A 355 2.63 25.43 -11.47
CA GLN A 355 1.88 25.69 -12.70
C GLN A 355 0.86 24.57 -12.91
N GLY A 356 -0.40 24.95 -13.12
CA GLY A 356 -1.53 24.02 -13.28
C GLY A 356 -1.90 23.21 -12.02
N ALA A 357 -1.37 23.54 -10.84
CA ALA A 357 -1.75 22.87 -9.59
C ALA A 357 -3.22 23.16 -9.24
N GLN A 358 -3.98 22.14 -8.85
CA GLN A 358 -5.42 22.22 -8.59
C GLN A 358 -5.76 21.66 -7.21
N ALA A 359 -6.18 22.53 -6.28
CA ALA A 359 -6.66 22.18 -4.95
C ALA A 359 -8.14 22.60 -4.84
N THR A 360 -9.06 21.71 -5.25
CA THR A 360 -10.45 22.12 -5.51
C THR A 360 -11.44 21.81 -4.39
N ALA A 361 -11.14 20.82 -3.55
CA ALA A 361 -11.93 20.49 -2.35
C ALA A 361 -11.40 21.22 -1.11
N ASN A 362 -12.20 21.25 -0.04
CA ASN A 362 -11.83 21.95 1.19
C ASN A 362 -10.63 21.28 1.89
N GLU A 363 -9.79 22.10 2.51
CA GLU A 363 -8.65 21.69 3.34
C GLU A 363 -7.66 20.79 2.56
N THR A 364 -7.52 21.04 1.26
CA THR A 364 -6.63 20.30 0.37
C THR A 364 -5.27 20.98 0.19
N THR A 365 -4.25 20.18 -0.10
CA THR A 365 -2.92 20.66 -0.47
C THR A 365 -2.46 20.02 -1.78
N ALA A 366 -2.26 20.82 -2.82
CA ALA A 366 -1.65 20.43 -4.10
C ALA A 366 -0.34 21.19 -4.30
N LEU A 367 0.80 20.50 -4.27
CA LEU A 367 2.14 21.10 -4.40
C LEU A 367 2.95 20.43 -5.51
N GLY A 368 3.17 21.20 -6.58
CA GLY A 368 4.01 20.87 -7.72
C GLY A 368 3.27 21.05 -9.05
N ASN A 369 4.00 20.91 -10.17
CA ASN A 369 3.46 21.13 -11.51
C ASN A 369 2.39 20.07 -11.83
N GLY A 370 1.22 20.51 -12.32
CA GLY A 370 0.12 19.64 -12.73
C GLY A 370 -0.51 18.80 -11.61
N THR A 371 -0.20 19.07 -10.34
CA THR A 371 -0.78 18.32 -9.21
C THR A 371 -2.27 18.55 -9.06
N ILE A 372 -3.02 17.49 -8.71
CA ILE A 372 -4.48 17.52 -8.56
C ILE A 372 -4.84 16.95 -7.19
N ALA A 373 -5.43 17.77 -6.32
CA ALA A 373 -5.99 17.37 -5.03
C ALA A 373 -7.48 17.75 -4.98
N THR A 374 -8.35 16.79 -5.25
CA THR A 374 -9.82 17.00 -5.33
C THR A 374 -10.60 16.25 -4.25
N GLY A 375 -9.95 15.35 -3.50
CA GLY A 375 -10.57 14.72 -2.33
C GLY A 375 -10.62 15.65 -1.13
N LEU A 376 -11.66 15.58 -0.29
CA LEU A 376 -11.73 16.38 0.94
C LEU A 376 -10.56 16.04 1.90
N HIS A 377 -9.93 17.04 2.54
CA HIS A 377 -8.75 16.88 3.41
C HIS A 377 -7.54 16.19 2.74
N SER A 378 -7.49 16.16 1.40
CA SER A 378 -6.47 15.41 0.68
C SER A 378 -5.15 16.17 0.51
N THR A 379 -4.07 15.42 0.29
CA THR A 379 -2.73 15.96 0.02
C THR A 379 -2.14 15.32 -1.24
N ALA A 380 -1.69 16.13 -2.21
CA ALA A 380 -0.99 15.73 -3.43
C ALA A 380 0.33 16.51 -3.54
N LEU A 381 1.47 15.84 -3.49
CA LEU A 381 2.80 16.47 -3.55
C LEU A 381 3.66 15.79 -4.64
N GLY A 382 4.07 16.50 -5.69
CA GLY A 382 4.88 15.91 -6.77
C GLY A 382 4.70 16.60 -8.11
N TYR A 383 5.22 15.99 -9.17
CA TYR A 383 4.89 16.38 -10.54
C TYR A 383 3.75 15.46 -11.02
N ASP A 384 2.65 16.02 -11.50
CA ASP A 384 1.47 15.27 -11.95
C ASP A 384 0.94 14.24 -10.92
N SER A 385 1.09 14.49 -9.61
CA SER A 385 0.49 13.64 -8.57
C SER A 385 -1.01 13.91 -8.42
N GLU A 386 -1.80 12.87 -8.19
CA GLU A 386 -3.25 12.92 -8.16
C GLU A 386 -3.81 12.31 -6.86
N THR A 387 -4.64 13.08 -6.15
CA THR A 387 -5.33 12.64 -4.94
C THR A 387 -6.82 12.91 -5.06
N LEU A 388 -7.58 11.89 -5.44
CA LEU A 388 -9.03 11.96 -5.62
C LEU A 388 -9.81 11.54 -4.36
N GLY A 389 -9.19 10.69 -3.54
CA GLY A 389 -9.81 10.16 -2.33
C GLY A 389 -9.92 11.18 -1.20
N GLU A 390 -11.01 11.13 -0.43
CA GLU A 390 -11.12 11.87 0.83
C GLU A 390 -10.12 11.32 1.87
N ASN A 391 -9.49 12.21 2.65
CA ASN A 391 -8.42 11.89 3.61
C ASN A 391 -7.22 11.15 2.99
N ALA A 392 -7.08 11.19 1.66
CA ALA A 392 -6.01 10.48 0.96
C ALA A 392 -4.74 11.31 0.82
N VAL A 393 -3.62 10.63 0.58
CA VAL A 393 -2.29 11.24 0.46
C VAL A 393 -1.53 10.61 -0.72
N ALA A 394 -1.13 11.42 -1.70
CA ALA A 394 -0.23 11.03 -2.78
C ALA A 394 1.05 11.88 -2.74
N ILE A 395 2.22 11.24 -2.67
CA ILE A 395 3.53 11.91 -2.65
C ILE A 395 4.47 11.21 -3.63
N GLY A 396 4.85 11.90 -4.70
CA GLY A 396 5.74 11.39 -5.75
C GLY A 396 5.31 11.81 -7.14
N HIS A 397 6.25 11.73 -8.11
CA HIS A 397 5.93 11.96 -9.52
C HIS A 397 4.88 10.96 -9.99
N THR A 398 3.77 11.43 -10.56
CA THR A 398 2.66 10.59 -11.06
C THR A 398 2.11 9.59 -10.03
N SER A 399 2.21 9.89 -8.73
CA SER A 399 1.58 9.10 -7.67
C SER A 399 0.07 9.33 -7.64
N ALA A 400 -0.71 8.29 -7.36
CA ALA A 400 -2.17 8.33 -7.39
C ALA A 400 -2.79 7.70 -6.14
N ALA A 401 -3.59 8.47 -5.39
CA ALA A 401 -4.39 7.96 -4.27
C ALA A 401 -5.88 8.24 -4.52
N ASN A 402 -6.58 7.22 -5.03
CA ASN A 402 -7.88 7.37 -5.69
C ASN A 402 -9.09 7.07 -4.79
N ALA A 403 -8.87 6.47 -3.63
CA ALA A 403 -9.93 6.01 -2.73
C ALA A 403 -9.85 6.63 -1.33
N PHE A 404 -10.93 6.53 -0.56
CA PHE A 404 -11.02 7.07 0.80
C PHE A 404 -9.88 6.55 1.68
N GLY A 405 -9.13 7.44 2.33
CA GLY A 405 -8.02 7.11 3.22
C GLY A 405 -6.83 6.43 2.55
N ALA A 406 -6.75 6.42 1.22
CA ALA A 406 -5.65 5.78 0.47
C ALA A 406 -4.34 6.56 0.61
N VAL A 407 -3.21 5.85 0.64
CA VAL A 407 -1.87 6.42 0.78
C VAL A 407 -0.96 5.89 -0.31
N ALA A 408 -0.50 6.76 -1.22
CA ALA A 408 0.44 6.44 -2.29
C ALA A 408 1.75 7.24 -2.11
N LEU A 409 2.86 6.56 -1.82
CA LEU A 409 4.16 7.18 -1.57
C LEU A 409 5.23 6.60 -2.49
N GLY A 410 5.63 7.34 -3.51
CA GLY A 410 6.64 6.93 -4.50
C GLY A 410 6.29 7.36 -5.91
N THR A 411 7.28 7.38 -6.80
CA THR A 411 7.03 7.63 -8.22
C THR A 411 6.13 6.54 -8.79
N SER A 412 5.01 6.93 -9.41
CA SER A 412 4.02 6.01 -9.98
C SER A 412 3.38 5.04 -8.97
N ALA A 413 3.46 5.31 -7.66
CA ALA A 413 2.72 4.52 -6.68
C ALA A 413 1.21 4.75 -6.84
N GLU A 414 0.42 3.68 -6.82
CA GLU A 414 -1.03 3.72 -6.97
C GLU A 414 -1.73 3.03 -5.79
N ALA A 415 -2.50 3.80 -5.03
CA ALA A 415 -3.37 3.31 -3.96
C ALA A 415 -4.84 3.47 -4.41
N GLY A 416 -5.39 2.39 -4.97
CA GLY A 416 -6.71 2.35 -5.60
C GLY A 416 -7.85 1.81 -4.73
N GLY A 417 -7.53 1.03 -3.69
CA GLY A 417 -8.52 0.48 -2.76
C GLY A 417 -8.82 1.38 -1.55
N GLU A 418 -9.97 1.21 -0.91
CA GLU A 418 -10.31 1.94 0.32
C GLU A 418 -9.26 1.69 1.41
N ALA A 419 -8.77 2.73 2.07
CA ALA A 419 -7.75 2.65 3.12
C ALA A 419 -6.51 1.83 2.73
N SER A 420 -6.20 1.77 1.42
CA SER A 420 -5.05 1.05 0.90
C SER A 420 -3.75 1.86 1.06
N THR A 421 -2.61 1.17 1.11
CA THR A 421 -1.29 1.79 1.20
C THR A 421 -0.35 1.22 0.15
N ALA A 422 0.10 2.06 -0.79
CA ALA A 422 1.13 1.73 -1.77
C ALA A 422 2.39 2.57 -1.49
N MET A 423 3.53 1.93 -1.21
CA MET A 423 4.81 2.62 -1.00
C MET A 423 5.94 1.99 -1.82
N GLY A 424 6.54 2.76 -2.72
CA GLY A 424 7.61 2.30 -3.62
C GLY A 424 7.46 2.84 -5.04
N TYR A 425 8.49 2.65 -5.87
CA TYR A 425 8.38 2.90 -7.31
C TYR A 425 7.39 1.90 -7.91
N ASP A 426 6.33 2.38 -8.57
CA ASP A 426 5.33 1.53 -9.26
C ASP A 426 4.64 0.51 -8.32
N ALA A 427 4.55 0.81 -7.03
CA ALA A 427 3.81 -0.02 -6.07
C ALA A 427 2.30 0.15 -6.29
N THR A 428 1.54 -0.94 -6.33
CA THR A 428 0.09 -0.92 -6.58
C THR A 428 -0.66 -1.62 -5.44
N ALA A 429 -1.54 -0.90 -4.75
CA ALA A 429 -2.47 -1.44 -3.77
C ALA A 429 -3.92 -1.22 -4.24
N SER A 430 -4.49 -2.18 -4.98
CA SER A 430 -5.81 -2.04 -5.61
C SER A 430 -6.95 -2.68 -4.79
N GLY A 431 -6.63 -3.56 -3.84
CA GLY A 431 -7.63 -4.14 -2.94
C GLY A 431 -7.96 -3.21 -1.76
N ASP A 432 -9.18 -3.33 -1.22
CA ASP A 432 -9.57 -2.58 -0.03
C ASP A 432 -8.73 -3.03 1.18
N TYR A 433 -8.23 -2.09 1.98
CA TYR A 433 -7.31 -2.32 3.09
C TYR A 433 -6.01 -3.04 2.68
N ALA A 434 -5.65 -3.03 1.39
CA ALA A 434 -4.45 -3.68 0.89
C ALA A 434 -3.19 -2.85 1.18
N VAL A 435 -2.06 -3.53 1.35
CA VAL A 435 -0.76 -2.91 1.64
C VAL A 435 0.30 -3.43 0.69
N ALA A 436 0.82 -2.58 -0.21
CA ALA A 436 1.89 -2.89 -1.16
C ALA A 436 3.14 -2.07 -0.83
N LEU A 437 4.20 -2.71 -0.34
CA LEU A 437 5.46 -2.07 0.07
C LEU A 437 6.64 -2.62 -0.73
N GLY A 438 7.23 -1.81 -1.61
CA GLY A 438 8.38 -2.18 -2.42
C GLY A 438 8.20 -1.83 -3.89
N GLU A 439 9.32 -1.80 -4.63
CA GLU A 439 9.32 -1.55 -6.07
C GLU A 439 8.51 -2.63 -6.82
N ASN A 440 7.57 -2.22 -7.68
CA ASN A 440 6.63 -3.10 -8.39
C ASN A 440 5.83 -4.07 -7.48
N SER A 441 5.68 -3.76 -6.19
CA SER A 441 4.85 -4.59 -5.30
C SER A 441 3.37 -4.44 -5.67
N SER A 442 2.61 -5.54 -5.64
CA SER A 442 1.20 -5.58 -6.05
C SER A 442 0.35 -6.29 -5.00
N ALA A 443 -0.51 -5.55 -4.33
CA ALA A 443 -1.51 -6.06 -3.39
C ALA A 443 -2.90 -5.82 -3.97
N SER A 444 -3.43 -6.81 -4.71
CA SER A 444 -4.70 -6.69 -5.46
C SER A 444 -5.88 -7.42 -4.82
N GLY A 445 -5.62 -8.31 -3.85
CA GLY A 445 -6.68 -8.88 -3.03
C GLY A 445 -7.13 -7.92 -1.93
N ASN A 446 -8.40 -8.01 -1.52
CA ASN A 446 -8.88 -7.25 -0.34
C ASN A 446 -8.17 -7.73 0.92
N GLN A 447 -7.78 -6.81 1.79
CA GLN A 447 -7.01 -7.06 3.01
C GLN A 447 -5.70 -7.80 2.75
N SER A 448 -5.15 -7.70 1.54
CA SER A 448 -3.90 -8.38 1.16
C SER A 448 -2.67 -7.55 1.53
N VAL A 449 -1.55 -8.22 1.76
CA VAL A 449 -0.28 -7.59 2.11
C VAL A 449 0.81 -8.11 1.19
N ALA A 450 1.40 -7.24 0.36
CA ALA A 450 2.57 -7.54 -0.46
C ALA A 450 3.75 -6.69 -0.01
N THR A 451 4.82 -7.30 0.50
CA THR A 451 6.02 -6.59 0.92
C THR A 451 7.28 -7.20 0.30
N GLY A 452 8.11 -6.36 -0.31
CA GLY A 452 9.26 -6.76 -1.10
C GLY A 452 9.12 -6.38 -2.58
N GLY A 453 10.25 -6.21 -3.26
CA GLY A 453 10.26 -5.89 -4.69
C GLY A 453 9.55 -6.97 -5.50
N SER A 454 8.63 -6.60 -6.38
CA SER A 454 7.82 -7.53 -7.19
C SER A 454 7.01 -8.57 -6.38
N ALA A 455 6.76 -8.34 -5.09
CA ALA A 455 5.86 -9.18 -4.29
C ALA A 455 4.42 -9.06 -4.82
N ASN A 456 3.69 -10.17 -4.90
CA ASN A 456 2.33 -10.21 -5.45
C ASN A 456 1.39 -10.94 -4.48
N ALA A 457 0.50 -10.19 -3.84
CA ALA A 457 -0.59 -10.69 -3.01
C ALA A 457 -1.92 -10.45 -3.73
N SER A 458 -2.36 -11.43 -4.52
CA SER A 458 -3.58 -11.34 -5.36
C SER A 458 -4.79 -12.05 -4.75
N GLY A 459 -4.58 -12.92 -3.77
CA GLY A 459 -5.67 -13.54 -3.02
C GLY A 459 -6.28 -12.59 -1.98
N SER A 460 -7.58 -12.71 -1.73
CA SER A 460 -8.23 -12.01 -0.61
C SER A 460 -7.63 -12.49 0.72
N GLN A 461 -7.35 -11.56 1.65
CA GLN A 461 -6.68 -11.81 2.93
C GLN A 461 -5.33 -12.54 2.79
N SER A 462 -4.68 -12.43 1.62
CA SER A 462 -3.40 -13.09 1.35
C SER A 462 -2.21 -12.25 1.81
N SER A 463 -1.07 -12.91 2.05
CA SER A 463 0.14 -12.27 2.57
C SER A 463 1.39 -12.76 1.84
N ALA A 464 2.03 -11.88 1.07
CA ALA A 464 3.28 -12.11 0.35
C ALA A 464 4.41 -11.28 0.98
N TYR A 465 5.42 -11.94 1.55
CA TYR A 465 6.57 -11.32 2.21
C TYR A 465 7.88 -11.82 1.57
N GLY A 466 8.58 -10.96 0.84
CA GLY A 466 9.85 -11.25 0.17
C GLY A 466 9.85 -10.86 -1.30
N MET A 467 11.05 -10.61 -1.85
CA MET A 467 11.21 -10.28 -3.27
C MET A 467 10.63 -11.40 -4.15
N GLY A 468 9.74 -11.06 -5.08
CA GLY A 468 9.10 -12.02 -5.98
C GLY A 468 8.16 -13.04 -5.31
N SER A 469 7.83 -12.88 -4.02
CA SER A 469 6.88 -13.76 -3.32
C SER A 469 5.47 -13.64 -3.92
N ARG A 470 4.71 -14.74 -3.97
CA ARG A 470 3.40 -14.83 -4.62
C ARG A 470 2.37 -15.52 -3.74
N ALA A 471 1.46 -14.75 -3.14
CA ALA A 471 0.31 -15.25 -2.41
C ALA A 471 -0.95 -15.04 -3.28
N GLN A 472 -1.34 -16.07 -4.03
CA GLN A 472 -2.37 -15.97 -5.10
C GLN A 472 -3.74 -16.49 -4.67
N GLY A 473 -3.77 -17.48 -3.76
CA GLY A 473 -5.02 -17.98 -3.20
C GLY A 473 -5.57 -17.13 -2.06
N GLU A 474 -6.88 -17.21 -1.84
CA GLU A 474 -7.51 -16.59 -0.67
C GLU A 474 -6.94 -17.18 0.63
N LEU A 475 -6.74 -16.33 1.65
CA LEU A 475 -6.14 -16.68 2.94
C LEU A 475 -4.71 -17.26 2.84
N SER A 476 -4.04 -17.15 1.68
CA SER A 476 -2.73 -17.76 1.49
C SER A 476 -1.59 -16.91 2.04
N THR A 477 -0.52 -17.56 2.47
CA THR A 477 0.69 -16.92 3.00
C THR A 477 1.93 -17.42 2.25
N ALA A 478 2.67 -16.52 1.63
CA ALA A 478 3.97 -16.77 0.99
C ALA A 478 5.05 -15.93 1.69
N LEU A 479 5.96 -16.57 2.42
CA LEU A 479 7.03 -15.93 3.18
C LEU A 479 8.40 -16.43 2.71
N GLY A 480 9.15 -15.58 2.03
CA GLY A 480 10.48 -15.87 1.48
C GLY A 480 10.60 -15.41 0.03
N ALA A 481 11.82 -15.11 -0.42
CA ALA A 481 12.07 -14.73 -1.81
C ALA A 481 11.59 -15.84 -2.77
N ASP A 482 10.85 -15.46 -3.80
CA ASP A 482 10.25 -16.37 -4.80
C ASP A 482 9.35 -17.49 -4.23
N SER A 483 8.89 -17.38 -2.98
CA SER A 483 7.90 -18.30 -2.42
C SER A 483 6.55 -18.16 -3.13
N THR A 484 5.80 -19.26 -3.28
CA THR A 484 4.51 -19.27 -3.98
C THR A 484 3.48 -20.08 -3.19
N ALA A 485 2.38 -19.46 -2.81
CA ALA A 485 1.19 -20.07 -2.22
C ALA A 485 0.00 -19.84 -3.17
N ALA A 486 -0.25 -20.82 -4.05
CA ALA A 486 -1.13 -20.64 -5.21
C ALA A 486 -2.61 -20.94 -4.93
N GLY A 487 -2.90 -21.86 -4.02
CA GLY A 487 -4.24 -22.34 -3.68
C GLY A 487 -4.83 -21.69 -2.43
N LEU A 488 -6.11 -22.01 -2.18
CA LEU A 488 -6.88 -21.53 -1.03
C LEU A 488 -6.25 -21.99 0.28
N ASN A 489 -6.05 -21.09 1.24
CA ASN A 489 -5.55 -21.39 2.58
C ASN A 489 -4.16 -22.07 2.58
N ASP A 490 -3.33 -21.74 1.59
CA ASP A 490 -1.98 -22.28 1.44
C ASP A 490 -0.95 -21.52 2.29
N THR A 491 0.07 -22.24 2.77
CA THR A 491 1.20 -21.63 3.50
C THR A 491 2.53 -22.08 2.91
N ALA A 492 3.26 -21.18 2.26
CA ALA A 492 4.60 -21.40 1.71
C ALA A 492 5.63 -20.56 2.48
N ILE A 493 6.47 -21.18 3.32
CA ILE A 493 7.48 -20.50 4.14
C ILE A 493 8.88 -21.02 3.77
N GLY A 494 9.70 -20.16 3.18
CA GLY A 494 11.07 -20.44 2.75
C GLY A 494 11.36 -19.91 1.35
N GLY A 495 12.62 -19.56 1.07
CA GLY A 495 13.03 -19.13 -0.27
C GLY A 495 12.72 -20.20 -1.32
N GLY A 496 11.95 -19.85 -2.35
CA GLY A 496 11.50 -20.75 -3.40
C GLY A 496 10.56 -21.88 -2.93
N ALA A 497 9.97 -21.79 -1.74
CA ALA A 497 8.93 -22.74 -1.31
C ALA A 497 7.69 -22.64 -2.22
N GLN A 498 7.09 -23.76 -2.60
CA GLN A 498 5.96 -23.79 -3.53
C GLN A 498 4.81 -24.66 -3.01
N VAL A 499 3.62 -24.09 -2.91
CA VAL A 499 2.37 -24.82 -2.64
C VAL A 499 1.44 -24.61 -3.82
N LEU A 500 1.12 -25.70 -4.52
CA LEU A 500 0.34 -25.70 -5.75
C LEU A 500 -0.99 -26.47 -5.61
N ALA A 501 -1.41 -26.77 -4.38
CA ALA A 501 -2.63 -27.49 -4.06
C ALA A 501 -3.28 -26.89 -2.82
N ASP A 502 -4.61 -26.85 -2.77
CA ASP A 502 -5.34 -26.15 -1.72
C ASP A 502 -5.10 -26.72 -0.30
N SER A 503 -5.26 -25.84 0.69
CA SER A 503 -5.20 -26.13 2.12
C SER A 503 -3.89 -26.81 2.54
N SER A 504 -2.79 -26.48 1.87
CA SER A 504 -1.52 -27.20 2.04
C SER A 504 -0.41 -26.31 2.59
N THR A 505 0.65 -26.93 3.12
CA THR A 505 1.76 -26.21 3.77
C THR A 505 3.11 -26.71 3.27
N ALA A 506 3.98 -25.80 2.84
CA ALA A 506 5.38 -26.04 2.56
C ALA A 506 6.24 -25.20 3.51
N LEU A 507 7.03 -25.84 4.38
CA LEU A 507 7.88 -25.19 5.37
C LEU A 507 9.34 -25.59 5.17
N GLY A 508 10.13 -24.71 4.57
CA GLY A 508 11.55 -24.86 4.28
C GLY A 508 11.91 -24.32 2.90
N ALA A 509 13.16 -23.88 2.71
CA ALA A 509 13.62 -23.43 1.39
C ALA A 509 13.49 -24.56 0.35
N LEU A 510 12.92 -24.25 -0.81
CA LEU A 510 12.63 -25.20 -1.89
C LEU A 510 11.71 -26.38 -1.49
N SER A 511 11.00 -26.28 -0.37
CA SER A 511 9.95 -27.27 -0.06
C SER A 511 8.78 -27.13 -1.04
N SER A 512 8.16 -28.24 -1.43
CA SER A 512 7.15 -28.26 -2.47
C SER A 512 5.97 -29.17 -2.13
N VAL A 513 4.75 -28.65 -2.29
CA VAL A 513 3.53 -29.44 -2.39
C VAL A 513 3.07 -29.41 -3.84
N THR A 514 3.04 -30.58 -4.48
CA THR A 514 2.70 -30.68 -5.90
C THR A 514 1.20 -30.49 -6.13
N ILE A 515 0.83 -30.17 -7.37
CA ILE A 515 -0.57 -30.06 -7.78
C ILE A 515 -1.32 -31.36 -7.44
N GLY A 516 -2.51 -31.22 -6.86
CA GLY A 516 -3.39 -32.34 -6.49
C GLY A 516 -3.09 -33.00 -5.13
N ALA A 517 -2.00 -32.64 -4.45
CA ALA A 517 -1.70 -33.08 -3.09
C ALA A 517 -2.41 -32.21 -2.04
N THR A 518 -3.74 -32.10 -2.13
CA THR A 518 -4.57 -31.27 -1.22
C THR A 518 -4.39 -31.68 0.24
N ASN A 519 -4.42 -30.71 1.16
CA ASN A 519 -4.25 -30.94 2.60
C ASN A 519 -2.94 -31.69 2.93
N ALA A 520 -1.86 -31.39 2.20
CA ALA A 520 -0.55 -31.99 2.43
C ALA A 520 0.44 -31.02 3.07
N VAL A 521 1.45 -31.56 3.75
CA VAL A 521 2.51 -30.79 4.41
C VAL A 521 3.88 -31.27 3.92
N ALA A 522 4.65 -30.39 3.29
CA ALA A 522 6.07 -30.61 3.02
C ALA A 522 6.91 -29.92 4.10
N LEU A 523 7.56 -30.70 4.97
CA LEU A 523 8.29 -30.21 6.13
C LEU A 523 9.80 -30.41 5.97
N GLY A 524 10.54 -29.31 5.90
CA GLY A 524 11.99 -29.25 5.72
C GLY A 524 12.42 -28.80 4.32
N SER A 525 13.67 -28.30 4.20
CA SER A 525 14.20 -27.80 2.94
C SER A 525 14.26 -28.89 1.87
N GLY A 526 13.74 -28.60 0.66
CA GLY A 526 13.69 -29.58 -0.43
C GLY A 526 12.75 -30.77 -0.20
N SER A 527 11.92 -30.77 0.85
CA SER A 527 10.88 -31.79 1.01
C SER A 527 9.84 -31.68 -0.09
N ILE A 528 9.34 -32.82 -0.57
CA ILE A 528 8.30 -32.88 -1.61
C ILE A 528 7.13 -33.68 -1.05
N ALA A 529 5.95 -33.06 -0.96
CA ALA A 529 4.70 -33.75 -0.68
C ALA A 529 3.92 -33.90 -2.00
N ASP A 530 3.72 -35.14 -2.42
CA ASP A 530 3.11 -35.51 -3.70
C ASP A 530 1.78 -36.26 -3.56
N GLN A 531 1.28 -36.40 -2.32
CA GLN A 531 0.07 -37.13 -1.98
C GLN A 531 -0.81 -36.32 -1.05
N ALA A 532 -2.11 -36.31 -1.31
CA ALA A 532 -3.10 -35.62 -0.48
C ALA A 532 -3.17 -36.21 0.93
N ASN A 533 -3.46 -35.37 1.93
CA ASN A 533 -3.58 -35.77 3.35
C ASN A 533 -2.33 -36.45 3.92
N THR A 534 -1.12 -36.00 3.54
CA THR A 534 0.14 -36.55 4.05
C THR A 534 1.07 -35.48 4.59
N VAL A 535 2.01 -35.89 5.45
CA VAL A 535 3.15 -35.07 5.87
C VAL A 535 4.42 -35.71 5.31
N SER A 536 5.06 -35.05 4.34
CA SER A 536 6.36 -35.45 3.82
C SER A 536 7.46 -34.71 4.56
N VAL A 537 8.34 -35.47 5.23
CA VAL A 537 9.52 -34.93 5.93
C VAL A 537 10.79 -35.01 5.08
N GLY A 538 10.67 -35.27 3.78
CA GLY A 538 11.81 -35.49 2.88
C GLY A 538 11.40 -35.51 1.41
N SER A 539 12.26 -36.09 0.58
CA SER A 539 11.96 -36.43 -0.81
C SER A 539 12.51 -37.83 -1.09
N ALA A 540 12.13 -38.43 -2.21
CA ALA A 540 12.76 -39.69 -2.65
C ALA A 540 14.29 -39.56 -2.68
N GLY A 541 15.00 -40.44 -1.98
CA GLY A 541 16.46 -40.44 -1.85
C GLY A 541 17.03 -39.43 -0.85
N ASN A 542 16.19 -38.60 -0.24
CA ASN A 542 16.55 -37.63 0.81
C ASN A 542 15.60 -37.77 2.02
N GLU A 543 15.34 -38.99 2.45
CA GLU A 543 14.47 -39.28 3.59
C GLU A 543 15.11 -38.79 4.91
N ARG A 544 14.27 -38.31 5.83
CA ARG A 544 14.72 -37.84 7.15
C ARG A 544 14.28 -38.79 8.25
N ARG A 545 15.11 -38.86 9.28
CA ARG A 545 14.74 -39.52 10.54
C ARG A 545 13.82 -38.61 11.34
N ILE A 546 12.75 -39.18 11.88
CA ILE A 546 11.91 -38.54 12.88
C ILE A 546 12.40 -39.03 14.25
N SER A 547 12.97 -38.14 15.05
CA SER A 547 13.52 -38.45 16.38
C SER A 547 12.64 -37.92 17.49
N ASN A 548 12.81 -38.46 18.71
CA ASN A 548 12.02 -38.11 19.91
C ASN A 548 10.53 -38.49 19.79
N VAL A 549 10.25 -39.65 19.21
CA VAL A 549 8.91 -40.24 19.13
C VAL A 549 8.67 -41.11 20.37
N ALA A 550 7.72 -40.70 21.21
CA ALA A 550 7.29 -41.48 22.37
C ALA A 550 6.55 -42.76 21.95
N ASP A 551 6.30 -43.65 22.92
CA ASP A 551 5.56 -44.88 22.66
C ASP A 551 4.12 -44.58 22.20
N ALA A 552 3.70 -45.22 21.11
CA ALA A 552 2.33 -45.22 20.61
C ALA A 552 1.35 -45.76 21.65
N VAL A 553 0.23 -45.05 21.84
CA VAL A 553 -0.88 -45.43 22.73
C VAL A 553 -2.13 -45.75 21.91
N LEU A 554 -2.44 -44.91 20.92
CA LEU A 554 -3.55 -45.09 20.00
C LEU A 554 -3.12 -45.80 18.72
N VAL A 555 -4.08 -46.37 18.00
CA VAL A 555 -3.84 -47.07 16.73
C VAL A 555 -3.33 -46.16 15.59
N THR A 556 -3.43 -44.84 15.75
CA THR A 556 -2.98 -43.83 14.78
C THR A 556 -1.67 -43.14 15.18
N ASP A 557 -1.07 -43.54 16.30
CA ASP A 557 0.20 -42.97 16.74
C ASP A 557 1.37 -43.57 15.95
N ALA A 558 2.45 -42.80 15.82
CA ALA A 558 3.70 -43.30 15.25
C ALA A 558 4.38 -44.27 16.23
N VAL A 559 4.86 -45.41 15.71
CA VAL A 559 5.59 -46.41 16.49
C VAL A 559 7.09 -46.09 16.47
N ASN A 560 7.74 -46.10 17.63
CA ASN A 560 9.19 -45.91 17.71
C ASN A 560 9.95 -47.25 17.60
N LEU A 561 11.29 -47.19 17.52
CA LEU A 561 12.13 -48.38 17.38
C LEU A 561 12.00 -49.35 18.57
N GLN A 562 11.88 -48.82 19.79
CA GLN A 562 11.77 -49.63 21.01
C GLN A 562 10.51 -50.50 21.01
N GLN A 563 9.36 -49.96 20.61
CA GLN A 563 8.10 -50.71 20.52
C GLN A 563 8.16 -51.80 19.45
N LEU A 564 8.80 -51.52 18.31
CA LEU A 564 9.01 -52.51 17.26
C LEU A 564 9.91 -53.65 17.75
N GLU A 565 11.02 -53.32 18.42
CA GLU A 565 11.93 -54.30 19.01
C GLU A 565 11.25 -55.16 20.09
N ALA A 566 10.39 -54.57 20.93
CA ALA A 566 9.61 -55.30 21.92
C ALA A 566 8.59 -56.28 21.28
N THR A 567 7.95 -55.84 20.20
CA THR A 567 7.02 -56.69 19.43
C THR A 567 7.77 -57.84 18.75
N LEU A 568 8.94 -57.56 18.17
CA LEU A 568 9.79 -58.58 17.55
C LEU A 568 10.33 -59.58 18.58
N ALA A 569 10.73 -59.12 19.78
CA ALA A 569 11.12 -60.00 20.87
C ALA A 569 9.98 -60.95 21.27
N THR A 570 8.74 -60.45 21.30
CA THR A 570 7.54 -61.26 21.55
C THR A 570 7.31 -62.30 20.44
N ALA A 571 7.46 -61.91 19.17
CA ALA A 571 7.32 -62.81 18.03
C ALA A 571 8.39 -63.91 18.01
N ASN A 572 9.65 -63.56 18.27
CA ASN A 572 10.75 -64.52 18.36
C ASN A 572 10.54 -65.51 19.51
N ALA A 573 10.10 -65.03 20.68
CA ALA A 573 9.78 -65.91 21.81
C ALA A 573 8.66 -66.91 21.48
N TYR A 574 7.66 -66.49 20.71
CA TYR A 574 6.61 -67.38 20.22
C TYR A 574 7.17 -68.45 19.26
N THR A 575 7.97 -68.06 18.27
CA THR A 575 8.57 -69.01 17.32
C THR A 575 9.50 -69.98 18.03
N ASP A 576 10.31 -69.51 18.98
CA ASP A 576 11.22 -70.34 19.76
C ASP A 576 10.43 -71.37 20.59
N THR A 577 9.34 -70.94 21.22
CA THR A 577 8.45 -71.82 21.97
C THR A 577 7.78 -72.87 21.07
N ALA A 578 7.29 -72.46 19.90
CA ALA A 578 6.66 -73.36 18.95
C ALA A 578 7.64 -74.39 18.38
N VAL A 579 8.86 -73.97 18.04
CA VAL A 579 9.93 -74.86 17.57
C VAL A 579 10.37 -75.82 18.69
N ALA A 580 10.55 -75.34 19.91
CA ALA A 580 10.91 -76.17 21.05
C ALA A 580 9.82 -77.22 21.35
N THR A 581 8.54 -76.82 21.32
CA THR A 581 7.39 -77.70 21.56
C THR A 581 7.19 -78.72 20.44
N GLY A 582 7.36 -78.29 19.17
CA GLY A 582 7.34 -79.19 18.02
C GLY A 582 8.51 -80.19 18.05
N GLY A 583 9.70 -79.71 18.44
CA GLY A 583 10.90 -80.53 18.61
C GLY A 583 10.74 -81.58 19.72
N THR A 584 10.19 -81.21 20.87
CA THR A 584 9.90 -82.18 21.95
C THR A 584 8.83 -83.19 21.54
N ALA A 585 7.78 -82.78 20.83
CA ALA A 585 6.77 -83.71 20.30
C ALA A 585 7.34 -84.67 19.25
N ALA A 586 8.19 -84.18 18.35
CA ALA A 586 8.87 -85.01 17.34
C ALA A 586 9.86 -86.00 17.98
N ASN A 587 10.62 -85.55 18.98
CA ASN A 587 11.50 -86.42 19.76
C ASN A 587 10.69 -87.47 20.51
N ALA A 588 9.61 -87.10 21.19
CA ALA A 588 8.74 -88.05 21.88
C ALA A 588 8.14 -89.09 20.92
N TYR A 589 7.72 -88.70 19.71
CA TYR A 589 7.29 -89.66 18.69
C TYR A 589 8.42 -90.63 18.27
N THR A 590 9.63 -90.10 18.09
CA THR A 590 10.83 -90.89 17.71
C THR A 590 11.23 -91.84 18.83
N ASP A 591 11.30 -91.37 20.08
CA ASP A 591 11.62 -92.15 21.27
C ASP A 591 10.58 -93.23 21.54
N ASN A 592 9.28 -92.92 21.41
CA ASN A 592 8.21 -93.90 21.53
C ASN A 592 8.28 -94.96 20.42
N ARG A 593 8.63 -94.55 19.19
CA ARG A 593 8.85 -95.48 18.08
C ARG A 593 10.05 -96.37 18.34
N GLU A 594 11.15 -95.83 18.84
CA GLU A 594 12.35 -96.58 19.20
C GLU A 594 12.06 -97.55 20.37
N ALA A 595 11.31 -97.12 21.38
CA ALA A 595 10.88 -97.96 22.48
C ALA A 595 9.99 -99.12 22.00
N ALA A 596 9.06 -98.86 21.09
CA ALA A 596 8.25 -99.91 20.46
C ALA A 596 9.11 -100.90 19.67
N ILE A 597 10.10 -100.42 18.90
CA ILE A 597 11.06 -101.28 18.19
C ILE A 597 11.86 -102.13 19.18
N ARG A 598 12.31 -101.57 20.31
CA ARG A 598 13.01 -102.34 21.35
C ARG A 598 12.12 -103.40 22.01
N ASP A 599 10.84 -103.11 22.21
CA ASP A 599 9.86 -104.08 22.74
C ASP A 599 9.56 -105.21 21.74
N ASP A 600 9.41 -104.87 20.46
CA ASP A 600 9.29 -105.84 19.35
C ASP A 600 10.54 -106.74 19.26
N MET A 601 11.74 -106.17 19.41
CA MET A 601 12.99 -106.93 19.46
C MET A 601 13.05 -107.84 20.69
N ALA A 602 12.68 -107.35 21.88
CA ALA A 602 12.68 -108.15 23.11
C ALA A 602 11.67 -109.30 23.08
N THR A 603 10.48 -109.07 22.52
CA THR A 603 9.48 -110.12 22.30
C THR A 603 9.94 -111.13 21.23
N GLY A 604 10.62 -110.68 20.18
CA GLY A 604 11.26 -111.55 19.18
C GLY A 604 12.38 -112.41 19.77
N ASP A 605 13.25 -111.83 20.58
CA ASP A 605 14.33 -112.53 21.28
C ASP A 605 13.77 -113.57 22.27
N ALA A 606 12.72 -113.21 23.02
CA ALA A 606 12.03 -114.12 23.93
C ALA A 606 11.36 -115.30 23.20
N ALA A 607 10.74 -115.06 22.04
CA ALA A 607 10.18 -116.11 21.20
C ALA A 607 11.28 -117.05 20.65
N THR A 608 12.40 -116.48 20.23
CA THR A 608 13.57 -117.24 19.75
C THR A 608 14.14 -118.12 20.88
N LEU A 609 14.30 -117.57 22.08
CA LEU A 609 14.77 -118.31 23.26
C LEU A 609 13.79 -119.42 23.69
N SER A 610 12.49 -119.15 23.64
CA SER A 610 11.44 -120.15 23.92
C SER A 610 11.49 -121.31 22.92
N SER A 611 11.65 -121.01 21.62
CA SER A 611 11.79 -122.03 20.58
C SER A 611 13.07 -122.87 20.73
N ALA A 612 14.17 -122.25 21.16
CA ALA A 612 15.43 -122.95 21.43
C ALA A 612 15.35 -123.88 22.65
N ASN A 613 14.65 -123.45 23.71
CA ASN A 613 14.40 -124.29 24.88
C ASN A 613 13.51 -125.49 24.53
N ALA A 614 12.43 -125.28 23.78
CA ALA A 614 11.55 -126.37 23.32
C ALA A 614 12.29 -127.43 22.47
N TYR A 615 13.23 -126.99 21.61
CA TYR A 615 14.10 -127.89 20.85
C TYR A 615 15.05 -128.69 21.75
N THR A 616 15.60 -128.05 22.79
CA THR A 616 16.50 -128.69 23.75
C THR A 616 15.75 -129.71 24.62
N ASP A 617 14.56 -129.36 25.09
CA ASP A 617 13.69 -130.25 25.87
C ASP A 617 13.25 -131.48 25.07
N SER A 618 12.97 -131.31 23.77
CA SER A 618 12.69 -132.41 22.83
C SER A 618 13.85 -133.42 22.74
N ARG A 619 15.10 -132.95 22.73
CA ARG A 619 16.29 -133.81 22.65
C ARG A 619 16.61 -134.52 23.97
N VAL A 620 16.32 -133.90 25.10
CA VAL A 620 16.45 -134.53 26.43
C VAL A 620 15.40 -135.63 26.63
N ALA A 621 14.18 -135.45 26.11
CA ALA A 621 13.13 -136.47 26.16
C ALA A 621 13.45 -137.74 25.34
N GLU A 622 14.12 -137.62 24.19
CA GLU A 622 14.58 -138.76 23.39
C GLU A 622 15.68 -139.59 24.10
N LEU A 623 16.49 -138.97 24.95
CA LEU A 623 17.58 -139.65 25.68
C LEU A 623 17.06 -140.47 26.88
N ALA A 624 15.93 -140.07 27.48
CA ALA A 624 15.26 -140.83 28.54
C ALA A 624 14.63 -142.14 28.03
N GLY A 625 14.26 -142.22 26.75
CA GLY A 625 13.71 -143.43 26.13
C GLY A 625 14.73 -144.57 25.94
N PHE A 626 16.02 -144.25 25.80
CA PHE A 626 17.09 -145.23 25.62
C PHE A 626 17.43 -146.00 26.93
N ALA A 627 17.22 -145.37 28.10
CA ALA A 627 17.50 -145.99 29.39
C ALA A 627 16.53 -147.13 29.77
N GLY A 628 15.28 -147.12 29.26
CA GLY A 628 14.29 -148.16 29.52
C GLY A 628 14.54 -149.48 28.77
N GLN A 629 15.26 -149.46 27.65
CA GLN A 629 15.49 -150.63 26.79
C GLN A 629 16.61 -151.55 27.31
N ILE A 630 17.50 -151.08 28.18
CA ILE A 630 18.63 -151.85 28.74
C ILE A 630 18.22 -152.74 29.93
N GLY A 631 17.13 -152.41 30.63
CA GLY A 631 16.63 -153.20 31.77
C GLY A 631 16.02 -154.55 31.34
N ALA A 632 15.19 -154.56 30.29
CA ALA A 632 14.47 -155.75 29.85
C ALA A 632 15.36 -156.86 29.24
N PHE A 633 16.54 -156.51 28.71
CA PHE A 633 17.47 -157.48 28.11
C PHE A 633 18.25 -158.30 29.17
N ARG A 634 18.39 -157.78 30.39
CA ARG A 634 19.26 -158.38 31.42
C ARG A 634 18.58 -159.53 32.18
N ASP A 635 17.26 -159.53 32.27
CA ASP A 635 16.50 -160.54 33.01
C ASP A 635 16.29 -161.84 32.21
N GLU A 636 16.09 -161.77 30.88
CA GLU A 636 15.84 -162.93 30.02
C GLU A 636 17.08 -163.83 29.81
N VAL A 637 18.29 -163.28 29.97
CA VAL A 637 19.55 -164.05 29.80
C VAL A 637 19.86 -164.91 31.03
N ASN A 638 19.49 -164.49 32.24
CA ASN A 638 19.81 -165.22 33.47
C ASN A 638 18.99 -166.51 33.66
N GLU A 639 17.76 -166.55 33.17
CA GLU A 639 16.86 -167.69 33.35
C GLU A 639 17.24 -168.90 32.47
N ARG A 640 17.80 -168.65 31.27
CA ARG A 640 18.24 -169.71 30.35
C ARG A 640 19.49 -170.45 30.83
N PHE A 641 20.41 -169.79 31.54
CA PHE A 641 21.63 -170.44 32.03
C PHE A 641 21.37 -171.40 33.21
N ALA A 642 20.41 -171.09 34.09
CA ALA A 642 20.07 -171.96 35.22
C ALA A 642 19.47 -173.31 34.79
N HIS A 643 18.85 -173.37 33.61
CA HIS A 643 18.22 -174.58 33.08
C HIS A 643 19.22 -175.56 32.43
N GLN A 644 20.33 -175.05 31.89
CA GLN A 644 21.36 -175.86 31.25
C GLN A 644 22.26 -176.59 32.26
N ASP A 645 22.57 -175.94 33.39
CA ASP A 645 23.48 -176.47 34.41
C ASP A 645 22.92 -177.72 35.12
N LYS A 646 21.59 -177.74 35.36
CA LYS A 646 20.88 -178.91 35.93
C LYS A 646 20.84 -180.12 35.00
N ARG A 647 21.01 -179.93 33.69
CA ARG A 647 21.01 -181.01 32.68
C ARG A 647 22.38 -181.68 32.59
N ILE A 648 23.45 -180.89 32.69
CA ILE A 648 24.83 -181.38 32.62
C ILE A 648 25.18 -182.26 33.83
N SER A 649 24.74 -181.86 35.03
CA SER A 649 25.02 -182.61 36.26
C SER A 649 24.40 -184.01 36.28
N ARG A 650 23.24 -184.21 35.64
CA ARG A 650 22.54 -185.50 35.56
C ARG A 650 23.17 -186.46 34.54
N ILE A 651 23.62 -185.95 33.40
CA ILE A 651 24.34 -186.75 32.38
C ILE A 651 25.64 -187.32 32.96
N GLY A 652 26.34 -186.56 33.81
CA GLY A 652 27.55 -187.04 34.49
C GLY A 652 27.30 -188.17 35.51
N ALA A 653 26.21 -188.09 36.29
CA ALA A 653 25.82 -189.15 37.23
C ALA A 653 25.50 -190.48 36.51
N MET A 654 24.85 -190.42 35.33
CA MET A 654 24.54 -191.61 34.53
C MET A 654 25.77 -192.27 33.91
N GLY A 655 26.76 -191.47 33.47
CA GLY A 655 28.02 -191.99 32.93
C GLY A 655 28.84 -192.76 33.96
N THR A 656 28.88 -192.29 35.21
CA THR A 656 29.58 -192.99 36.29
C THR A 656 28.89 -194.29 36.70
N ALA A 657 27.55 -194.31 36.69
CA ALA A 657 26.77 -195.52 36.98
C ALA A 657 27.01 -196.65 35.95
N MET A 658 27.07 -196.33 34.65
CA MET A 658 27.36 -197.32 33.59
C MET A 658 28.79 -197.86 33.63
N ALA A 659 29.77 -197.03 34.01
CA ALA A 659 31.16 -197.45 34.12
C ALA A 659 31.34 -198.50 35.24
N GLN A 660 30.75 -198.28 36.41
CA GLN A 660 30.79 -199.22 37.54
C GLN A 660 30.06 -200.53 37.25
N MET A 661 28.91 -200.43 36.57
CA MET A 661 28.16 -201.59 36.08
C MET A 661 29.02 -202.46 35.15
N THR A 662 29.73 -201.87 34.20
CA THR A 662 30.53 -202.62 33.20
C THR A 662 31.78 -203.25 33.84
N ALA A 663 32.44 -202.56 34.77
CA ALA A 663 33.61 -203.08 35.47
C ALA A 663 33.29 -204.32 36.33
N SER A 664 32.12 -204.34 36.96
CA SER A 664 31.69 -205.43 37.86
C SER A 664 31.42 -206.75 37.12
N ALA A 665 31.11 -206.70 35.82
CA ALA A 665 30.85 -207.87 34.99
C ALA A 665 32.12 -208.49 34.35
N ALA A 666 33.25 -207.79 34.31
CA ALA A 666 34.42 -208.19 33.50
C ALA A 666 35.13 -209.47 34.00
N GLY A 667 35.09 -209.77 35.30
CA GLY A 667 35.87 -210.87 35.91
C GLY A 667 35.20 -212.26 36.01
N ILE A 668 33.93 -212.41 35.64
CA ILE A 668 33.13 -213.60 36.00
C ILE A 668 33.12 -214.62 34.85
N ARG A 669 33.82 -215.76 34.94
CA ARG A 669 34.00 -216.76 33.84
C ARG A 669 32.75 -217.62 33.48
N ARG A 670 31.54 -217.06 33.54
CA ARG A 670 30.28 -217.73 33.15
C ARG A 670 29.71 -217.08 31.88
N THR A 671 28.96 -217.86 31.10
CA THR A 671 28.46 -217.47 29.76
C THR A 671 27.51 -216.27 29.80
N ASN A 672 26.70 -216.10 30.85
CA ASN A 672 25.79 -214.97 31.05
C ASN A 672 26.12 -214.23 32.35
N ARG A 673 26.07 -212.90 32.34
CA ARG A 673 26.42 -212.03 33.48
C ARG A 673 25.42 -210.89 33.60
N LEU A 674 25.08 -210.52 34.83
CA LEU A 674 24.23 -209.39 35.15
C LEU A 674 24.98 -208.49 36.15
N ALA A 675 25.04 -207.19 35.88
CA ALA A 675 25.69 -206.22 36.75
C ALA A 675 24.81 -204.98 36.92
N ILE A 676 24.88 -204.38 38.11
CA ILE A 676 24.16 -203.18 38.48
C ILE A 676 25.17 -202.21 39.08
N GLY A 677 25.19 -200.97 38.60
CA GLY A 677 26.07 -199.91 39.07
C GLY A 677 25.28 -198.66 39.41
N THR A 678 25.71 -197.92 40.42
CA THR A 678 25.12 -196.62 40.81
C THR A 678 26.17 -195.52 40.63
N GLY A 679 25.73 -194.29 40.36
CA GLY A 679 26.59 -193.13 40.12
C GLY A 679 25.96 -191.85 40.65
N MET A 680 26.76 -190.92 41.17
CA MET A 680 26.29 -189.66 41.75
C MET A 680 27.19 -188.51 41.32
N GLN A 681 26.60 -187.37 40.94
CA GLN A 681 27.33 -186.17 40.53
C GLN A 681 26.53 -184.90 40.86
N ALA A 682 27.17 -183.94 41.55
CA ALA A 682 26.62 -182.63 41.93
C ALA A 682 25.17 -182.69 42.48
N GLY A 683 24.94 -183.57 43.45
CA GLY A 683 23.65 -183.72 44.15
C GLY A 683 22.59 -184.55 43.41
N HIS A 684 22.91 -185.12 42.24
CA HIS A 684 22.00 -185.93 41.43
C HIS A 684 22.52 -187.37 41.33
N ALA A 685 21.64 -188.36 41.49
CA ALA A 685 21.97 -189.79 41.48
C ALA A 685 21.41 -190.51 40.24
N ALA A 686 22.08 -191.58 39.83
CA ALA A 686 21.68 -192.44 38.71
C ALA A 686 21.98 -193.92 38.99
N LEU A 687 21.16 -194.80 38.42
CA LEU A 687 21.24 -196.25 38.53
C LEU A 687 21.35 -196.87 37.14
N ALA A 688 22.31 -197.77 36.94
CA ALA A 688 22.56 -198.47 35.70
C ALA A 688 22.46 -199.99 35.88
N VAL A 689 21.83 -200.67 34.93
CA VAL A 689 21.65 -202.13 34.92
C VAL A 689 22.08 -202.68 33.56
N GLY A 690 22.90 -203.73 33.58
CA GLY A 690 23.54 -204.24 32.37
C GLY A 690 23.70 -205.76 32.36
N TYR A 691 23.58 -206.31 31.16
CA TYR A 691 23.67 -207.73 30.86
C TYR A 691 24.79 -207.98 29.87
N GLN A 692 25.65 -208.95 30.16
CA GLN A 692 26.81 -209.29 29.33
C GLN A 692 26.85 -210.80 29.06
N ARG A 693 27.11 -211.19 27.81
CA ARG A 693 27.20 -212.59 27.39
C ARG A 693 28.51 -212.86 26.64
N ALA A 694 29.26 -213.86 27.09
CA ALA A 694 30.43 -214.36 26.39
C ALA A 694 29.98 -215.34 25.30
N VAL A 695 30.33 -215.07 24.04
CA VAL A 695 29.93 -215.88 22.86
C VAL A 695 31.03 -216.87 22.47
N SER A 696 32.30 -216.57 22.79
CA SER A 696 33.46 -217.49 22.72
C SER A 696 34.54 -217.09 23.74
N ASP A 697 35.63 -217.85 23.84
CA ASP A 697 36.78 -217.52 24.73
C ASP A 697 37.51 -216.21 24.36
N SER A 698 37.15 -215.59 23.24
CA SER A 698 37.75 -214.34 22.73
C SER A 698 36.72 -213.27 22.35
N ALA A 699 35.42 -213.46 22.64
CA ALA A 699 34.37 -212.48 22.28
C ALA A 699 33.25 -212.37 23.33
N THR A 700 32.90 -211.12 23.71
CA THR A 700 31.81 -210.78 24.64
C THR A 700 30.91 -209.69 24.09
N PHE A 701 29.60 -209.79 24.39
CA PHE A 701 28.56 -208.82 24.01
C PHE A 701 27.93 -208.23 25.27
N THR A 702 27.77 -206.90 25.34
CA THR A 702 27.28 -206.15 26.51
C THR A 702 26.15 -205.20 26.12
N LEU A 703 25.08 -205.18 26.92
CA LEU A 703 23.92 -204.30 26.79
C LEU A 703 23.62 -203.67 28.16
N GLY A 704 23.46 -202.35 28.24
CA GLY A 704 23.12 -201.69 29.52
C GLY A 704 22.37 -200.37 29.36
N GLY A 705 21.61 -200.01 30.39
CA GLY A 705 20.84 -198.75 30.46
C GLY A 705 21.00 -198.07 31.82
N ALA A 706 20.95 -196.73 31.85
CA ALA A 706 21.06 -195.93 33.06
C ALA A 706 19.98 -194.85 33.13
N PHE A 707 19.49 -194.60 34.34
CA PHE A 707 18.31 -193.77 34.61
C PHE A 707 18.59 -192.78 35.73
N SER A 708 18.10 -191.54 35.61
CA SER A 708 18.18 -190.49 36.64
C SER A 708 16.80 -189.89 36.95
N GLY A 709 16.53 -189.58 38.22
CA GLY A 709 15.19 -189.46 38.81
C GLY A 709 14.19 -188.44 38.23
N ASN A 710 14.55 -187.63 37.24
CA ASN A 710 13.70 -186.58 36.64
C ASN A 710 13.69 -186.61 35.10
N GLY A 711 13.62 -187.80 34.49
CA GLY A 711 13.22 -187.98 33.08
C GLY A 711 14.33 -187.92 32.03
N GLU A 712 15.59 -188.12 32.43
CA GLU A 712 16.71 -188.25 31.50
C GLU A 712 17.22 -189.70 31.55
N ASP A 713 17.13 -190.42 30.43
CA ASP A 713 17.43 -191.85 30.31
C ASP A 713 18.43 -192.10 29.16
N THR A 714 19.34 -193.06 29.34
CA THR A 714 20.35 -193.40 28.32
C THR A 714 20.57 -194.91 28.23
N VAL A 715 20.81 -195.43 27.02
CA VAL A 715 21.05 -196.86 26.72
C VAL A 715 22.30 -197.00 25.85
N GLY A 716 23.13 -198.00 26.14
CA GLY A 716 24.36 -198.30 25.40
C GLY A 716 24.56 -199.79 25.16
N MET A 717 25.21 -200.12 24.03
CA MET A 717 25.54 -201.48 23.60
C MET A 717 27.00 -201.55 23.18
N GLY A 718 27.71 -202.62 23.53
CA GLY A 718 29.13 -202.77 23.21
C GLY A 718 29.54 -204.22 22.98
N VAL A 719 30.55 -204.44 22.15
CA VAL A 719 31.13 -205.76 21.85
C VAL A 719 32.62 -205.69 22.10
N GLY A 720 33.15 -206.60 22.90
CA GLY A 720 34.58 -206.73 23.19
C GLY A 720 35.14 -208.00 22.57
N ILE A 721 36.16 -207.88 21.74
CA ILE A 721 36.87 -208.99 21.09
C ILE A 721 38.34 -208.91 21.54
N GLY A 722 38.90 -209.98 22.09
CA GLY A 722 40.30 -210.06 22.54
C GLY A 722 41.10 -211.04 21.69
N TRP A 723 42.19 -210.56 21.07
CA TRP A 723 43.15 -211.35 20.28
C TRP A 723 44.43 -211.64 21.05
#